data_AF-A0A2M7ZQP7-F1
#
_entry.id   AF-A0A2M7ZQP7-F1
#
_cell.length_a   1.000
_cell.length_b   1.000
_cell.length_c   1.000
_cell.angle_alpha   90.00
_cell.angle_beta   90.00
_cell.angle_gamma   90.00
#
_symmetry.space_group_name_H-M   'P 1'
#
loop_
_entity.id
_entity.type
_entity.pdbx_description
1 polymer ?
#
loop_
_entity_poly.entity_id
_entity_poly.type
_entity_poly.pdbx_seq_one_letter_code
_entity_poly.pdbx_strand_id
1 'polypeptide(L)'
;MKKEDMMKPLSAGKTGLKTERSNIKLLFFAVLFSSEIYSQIPINGFCRYYNFSVQPEMTQFLSINYNNDSYTDLFLYNPAEKKASVLKGESGSIFGGEIKLNLPFELSNVIPMFDNRSRVSGYAFTSRKNKTAGVLKFQKSGTPFIEKEIKFNAYPDNIISADVDGSGAVKLAVTGGAFEGISLLSSKSNFKLEFSAIEKNNLYPYTVFTELSNDGFIDIAAYNLIQNSIEFFYNSGRNRFSKVRTVKLDERISSLTSTDLNLDNYSDLILLQGSAIKVFYGDSASSYYKIRTFETTYHPDKVIHGDFNRDGRIDLAYLDKSEGIVSILFCRDEFNFYKEIIYFSEKGLKDITPFYSRFVSGMAALNENGKLIIISNPGSFTDGEDLVFSPRPGAINYFDYTNNGIYDLTFIDDYSKTLNFVTRDNAGIPQNFYSYNLHSIYSSIAVDDAHPNEKIFYCYTHGQKLIEVVKADFKNNKFSGNVIYSPGGIEDLKLKTEQGKNEAIVYVTYRSGSSAGAAYYLFKDFRYIVSDYPDAAENYETGSLTLMPKPTMYYWQFDGKDYSLSKFIIGKAGAQKESIFKLSSNEKYSLNSFSADLTGNETNITTAFFHNDINSFAHIIGSNGAKKINGSNLRKIIKINSPTQFYLGETRLGGIKKLNIYDEETTTLYRLDFIEEGRNFITTSLGEANGLKSYFIKNMNSRNYHIVYSNKVKNSITVKQVGK
;
A
#
# COMPACT_ATOMS: atom_id res chain seq x y z
N MET A 1 66.79 11.36 -6.40
CA MET A 1 67.88 10.78 -7.24
C MET A 1 67.39 9.44 -7.78
N LYS A 2 67.72 9.14 -9.04
CA LYS A 2 67.27 8.01 -9.92
C LYS A 2 67.51 6.62 -9.29
N LYS A 3 66.63 5.59 -9.42
CA LYS A 3 66.20 4.74 -10.57
C LYS A 3 67.18 3.58 -10.89
N GLU A 4 66.62 2.39 -11.11
CA GLU A 4 67.10 1.21 -11.90
C GLU A 4 67.74 0.00 -11.18
N ASP A 5 66.90 -1.05 -11.02
CA ASP A 5 66.92 -2.38 -11.69
C ASP A 5 68.10 -3.39 -11.62
N MET A 6 67.67 -4.62 -11.27
CA MET A 6 68.04 -5.96 -11.79
C MET A 6 69.39 -6.62 -11.43
N MET A 7 69.32 -7.76 -10.72
CA MET A 7 69.67 -9.10 -11.26
C MET A 7 69.32 -10.27 -10.30
N LYS A 8 68.75 -11.34 -10.88
CA LYS A 8 68.51 -12.70 -10.34
C LYS A 8 69.76 -13.58 -10.62
N PRO A 9 70.05 -14.73 -9.95
CA PRO A 9 69.21 -15.94 -10.05
C PRO A 9 69.16 -16.89 -8.82
N LEU A 10 68.28 -17.88 -8.98
CA LEU A 10 67.93 -18.97 -8.05
C LEU A 10 69.09 -19.96 -7.79
N SER A 11 69.18 -20.47 -6.57
CA SER A 11 69.67 -21.83 -6.28
C SER A 11 68.83 -22.48 -5.18
N ALA A 12 68.36 -23.69 -5.48
CA ALA A 12 67.45 -24.49 -4.69
C ALA A 12 68.08 -25.07 -3.41
N GLY A 13 67.25 -25.25 -2.37
CA GLY A 13 67.59 -26.02 -1.17
C GLY A 13 66.34 -26.23 -0.31
N LYS A 14 65.64 -27.35 -0.53
CA LYS A 14 64.50 -27.80 0.28
C LYS A 14 64.97 -28.12 1.71
N THR A 15 64.22 -27.68 2.72
CA THR A 15 63.82 -28.53 3.87
C THR A 15 62.67 -27.90 4.65
N GLY A 16 61.52 -28.58 4.57
CA GLY A 16 60.52 -28.80 5.62
C GLY A 16 60.04 -27.65 6.51
N LEU A 17 58.78 -27.26 6.33
CA LEU A 17 57.85 -27.08 7.45
C LEU A 17 56.39 -27.19 6.96
N LYS A 18 55.69 -28.19 7.53
CA LYS A 18 54.25 -28.38 7.42
C LYS A 18 53.55 -27.30 8.23
N THR A 19 52.71 -26.51 7.56
CA THR A 19 51.48 -25.92 8.13
C THR A 19 50.54 -25.64 6.96
N GLU A 20 49.53 -26.49 6.80
CA GLU A 20 48.39 -26.22 5.92
C GLU A 20 47.61 -25.02 6.48
N ARG A 21 47.90 -23.83 5.95
CA ARG A 21 46.94 -22.72 5.94
C ARG A 21 46.22 -22.77 4.60
N SER A 22 45.03 -23.36 4.60
CA SER A 22 44.06 -23.21 3.52
C SER A 22 43.58 -21.74 3.52
N ASN A 23 44.26 -20.91 2.73
CA ASN A 23 43.80 -19.59 2.33
C ASN A 23 42.74 -19.76 1.24
N ILE A 24 41.47 -19.87 1.61
CA ILE A 24 40.37 -19.63 0.67
C ILE A 24 40.07 -18.13 0.68
N LYS A 25 40.33 -17.51 -0.48
CA LYS A 25 40.16 -16.10 -0.77
C LYS A 25 38.70 -15.68 -0.55
N LEU A 26 38.45 -14.79 0.40
CA LEU A 26 37.22 -13.99 0.41
C LEU A 26 37.24 -13.08 -0.82
N LEU A 27 36.41 -13.39 -1.82
CA LEU A 27 36.05 -12.41 -2.83
C LEU A 27 34.97 -11.50 -2.22
N PHE A 28 35.39 -10.32 -1.76
CA PHE A 28 34.47 -9.23 -1.44
C PHE A 28 34.10 -8.51 -2.73
N PHE A 29 32.89 -8.75 -3.26
CA PHE A 29 32.25 -7.81 -4.17
C PHE A 29 31.42 -6.85 -3.31
N ALA A 30 32.02 -5.72 -2.92
CA ALA A 30 31.27 -4.59 -2.42
C ALA A 30 30.70 -3.83 -3.62
N VAL A 31 29.53 -4.25 -4.10
CA VAL A 31 28.77 -3.43 -5.05
C VAL A 31 28.01 -2.40 -4.23
N LEU A 32 28.52 -1.17 -4.20
CA LEU A 32 27.80 -0.01 -3.68
C LEU A 32 26.70 0.33 -4.67
N PHE A 33 25.51 -0.21 -4.46
CA PHE A 33 24.31 0.27 -5.14
C PHE A 33 23.80 1.49 -4.38
N SER A 34 23.63 2.62 -5.06
CA SER A 34 22.90 3.76 -4.53
C SER A 34 21.44 3.36 -4.41
N SER A 35 20.98 2.98 -3.21
CA SER A 35 19.56 2.87 -2.96
C SER A 35 18.97 4.27 -2.91
N GLU A 36 17.91 4.49 -3.68
CA GLU A 36 17.08 5.69 -3.51
C GLU A 36 16.33 5.55 -2.18
N ILE A 37 16.62 6.47 -1.25
CA ILE A 37 15.96 6.58 0.04
C ILE A 37 14.69 7.39 -0.16
N TYR A 38 13.55 6.90 0.34
CA TYR A 38 12.31 7.68 0.35
C TYR A 38 12.19 8.48 1.63
N SER A 39 11.72 9.71 1.46
CA SER A 39 11.38 10.65 2.53
C SER A 39 10.34 10.07 3.49
N GLN A 40 10.38 10.54 4.74
CA GLN A 40 9.23 10.46 5.64
C GLN A 40 8.04 11.18 5.01
N ILE A 41 6.96 10.47 4.72
CA ILE A 41 5.72 11.04 4.16
C ILE A 41 4.63 11.03 5.23
N PRO A 42 4.10 12.19 5.65
CA PRO A 42 3.01 12.26 6.61
C PRO A 42 1.70 11.86 5.93
N ILE A 43 1.20 10.66 6.26
CA ILE A 43 -0.09 10.16 5.73
C ILE A 43 -1.25 10.44 6.68
N ASN A 44 -0.98 10.66 7.97
CA ASN A 44 -1.97 11.05 9.01
C ASN A 44 -3.27 10.23 8.96
N GLY A 45 -3.14 8.93 8.76
CA GLY A 45 -4.24 7.97 8.70
C GLY A 45 -4.90 7.83 7.33
N PHE A 46 -4.53 8.58 6.29
CA PHE A 46 -5.15 8.43 4.97
C PHE A 46 -4.78 7.09 4.31
N CYS A 47 -5.49 6.02 4.67
CA CYS A 47 -5.21 4.66 4.25
C CYS A 47 -6.39 3.69 4.39
N ARG A 48 -7.49 4.05 5.06
CA ARG A 48 -8.65 3.18 5.25
C ARG A 48 -9.32 2.91 3.92
N TYR A 49 -9.53 1.65 3.57
CA TYR A 49 -10.09 1.19 2.31
C TYR A 49 -11.46 0.56 2.52
N TYR A 50 -12.46 1.10 1.82
CA TYR A 50 -13.77 0.47 1.67
C TYR A 50 -14.13 0.28 0.22
N ASN A 51 -14.95 -0.73 -0.05
CA ASN A 51 -15.56 -0.87 -1.35
C ASN A 51 -17.02 -1.29 -1.24
N PHE A 52 -17.81 -0.83 -2.20
CA PHE A 52 -19.22 -1.10 -2.35
C PHE A 52 -19.49 -1.61 -3.76
N SER A 53 -20.38 -2.59 -3.88
CA SER A 53 -20.90 -2.99 -5.18
C SER A 53 -21.97 -2.01 -5.63
N VAL A 54 -21.80 -1.48 -6.83
CA VAL A 54 -22.74 -0.58 -7.51
C VAL A 54 -23.08 -1.18 -8.87
N GLN A 55 -24.03 -0.59 -9.59
CA GLN A 55 -24.35 -1.00 -10.94
C GLN A 55 -23.07 -0.97 -11.83
N PRO A 56 -22.76 -2.08 -12.51
CA PRO A 56 -21.68 -2.12 -13.50
C PRO A 56 -21.91 -1.13 -14.65
N GLU A 57 -20.89 -0.93 -15.47
CA GLU A 57 -20.89 -0.07 -16.66
C GLU A 57 -20.93 1.44 -16.35
N MET A 58 -20.97 1.87 -15.09
CA MET A 58 -20.86 3.29 -14.74
C MET A 58 -19.44 3.79 -15.04
N THR A 59 -19.33 4.96 -15.68
CA THR A 59 -18.05 5.49 -16.16
C THR A 59 -17.68 6.85 -15.57
N GLN A 60 -18.64 7.54 -14.97
CA GLN A 60 -18.44 8.84 -14.32
C GLN A 60 -19.24 8.89 -13.03
N PHE A 61 -18.77 9.69 -12.07
CA PHE A 61 -19.53 9.97 -10.86
C PHE A 61 -19.09 11.26 -10.20
N LEU A 62 -19.97 11.81 -9.37
CA LEU A 62 -19.67 12.97 -8.54
C LEU A 62 -20.39 12.89 -7.19
N SER A 63 -19.82 13.62 -6.23
CA SER A 63 -20.46 13.89 -4.94
C SER A 63 -21.64 14.84 -5.11
N ILE A 64 -22.76 14.45 -4.52
CA ILE A 64 -23.99 15.25 -4.46
C ILE A 64 -24.52 15.27 -3.02
N ASN A 65 -25.55 16.07 -2.78
CA ASN A 65 -26.31 16.05 -1.54
C ASN A 65 -27.76 16.42 -1.88
N TYR A 66 -28.55 15.43 -2.32
CA TYR A 66 -29.90 15.68 -2.84
C TYR A 66 -30.94 15.73 -1.72
N ASN A 67 -30.60 15.21 -0.55
CA ASN A 67 -31.47 15.14 0.62
C ASN A 67 -31.20 16.28 1.63
N ASN A 68 -30.14 17.07 1.42
CA ASN A 68 -29.65 18.16 2.28
C ASN A 68 -29.32 17.72 3.72
N ASP A 69 -28.75 16.52 3.89
CA ASP A 69 -28.21 16.08 5.18
C ASP A 69 -26.70 16.38 5.29
N SER A 70 -26.03 15.87 6.33
CA SER A 70 -24.59 16.10 6.54
C SER A 70 -23.70 15.11 5.79
N TYR A 71 -24.27 14.10 5.14
CA TYR A 71 -23.55 13.01 4.53
C TYR A 71 -23.52 13.19 3.00
N THR A 72 -22.42 12.78 2.39
CA THR A 72 -22.27 12.86 0.93
C THR A 72 -23.04 11.76 0.25
N ASP A 73 -23.98 12.14 -0.60
CA ASP A 73 -24.61 11.27 -1.57
C ASP A 73 -23.73 11.16 -2.83
N LEU A 74 -23.94 10.14 -3.66
CA LEU A 74 -23.21 10.00 -4.94
C LEU A 74 -24.18 9.84 -6.11
N PHE A 75 -23.84 10.47 -7.24
CA PHE A 75 -24.48 10.25 -8.52
C PHE A 75 -23.49 9.61 -9.48
N LEU A 76 -23.78 8.40 -9.94
CA LEU A 76 -23.00 7.64 -10.89
C LEU A 76 -23.78 7.61 -12.21
N TYR A 77 -23.10 7.74 -13.35
CA TYR A 77 -23.78 7.68 -14.63
C TYR A 77 -22.89 7.13 -15.75
N ASN A 78 -23.55 6.63 -16.77
CA ASN A 78 -22.95 6.25 -18.04
C ASN A 78 -23.56 7.12 -19.16
N PRO A 79 -22.79 8.08 -19.69
CA PRO A 79 -23.22 8.93 -20.81
C PRO A 79 -23.69 8.17 -22.06
N ALA A 80 -23.03 7.06 -22.40
CA ALA A 80 -23.31 6.29 -23.61
C ALA A 80 -24.65 5.54 -23.52
N GLU A 81 -24.96 5.02 -22.34
CA GLU A 81 -26.12 4.13 -22.11
C GLU A 81 -27.34 4.85 -21.55
N LYS A 82 -27.23 6.14 -21.18
CA LYS A 82 -28.28 6.89 -20.44
C LYS A 82 -28.74 6.17 -19.17
N LYS A 83 -27.82 5.47 -18.52
CA LYS A 83 -28.04 4.83 -17.21
C LYS A 83 -27.42 5.69 -16.12
N ALA A 84 -28.03 5.67 -14.95
CA ALA A 84 -27.48 6.30 -13.76
C ALA A 84 -27.85 5.55 -12.49
N SER A 85 -27.10 5.80 -11.43
CA SER A 85 -27.39 5.33 -10.08
C SER A 85 -27.19 6.46 -9.09
N VAL A 86 -28.01 6.45 -8.04
CA VAL A 86 -27.89 7.37 -6.91
C VAL A 86 -27.71 6.56 -5.64
N LEU A 87 -26.73 6.97 -4.83
CA LEU A 87 -26.43 6.38 -3.53
C LEU A 87 -26.62 7.42 -2.45
N LYS A 88 -27.41 7.09 -1.44
CA LYS A 88 -27.58 7.95 -0.28
C LYS A 88 -26.41 7.78 0.67
N GLY A 89 -25.77 8.86 1.09
CA GLY A 89 -24.74 8.86 2.12
C GLY A 89 -25.30 8.60 3.51
N GLU A 90 -24.57 7.85 4.32
CA GLU A 90 -24.87 7.62 5.72
C GLU A 90 -23.62 7.77 6.60
N SER A 91 -23.77 7.59 7.91
CA SER A 91 -22.67 7.71 8.87
C SER A 91 -21.60 6.66 8.66
N GLY A 92 -20.32 7.06 8.77
CA GLY A 92 -19.20 6.13 8.68
C GLY A 92 -18.81 5.75 7.24
N SER A 93 -19.13 6.59 6.25
CA SER A 93 -18.80 6.37 4.83
C SER A 93 -19.50 5.17 4.20
N ILE A 94 -20.62 4.75 4.79
CA ILE A 94 -21.50 3.74 4.20
C ILE A 94 -22.55 4.42 3.31
N PHE A 95 -23.07 3.66 2.37
CA PHE A 95 -24.14 4.11 1.49
C PHE A 95 -25.39 3.26 1.69
N GLY A 96 -26.55 3.91 1.66
CA GLY A 96 -27.84 3.24 1.62
C GLY A 96 -28.06 2.50 0.30
N GLY A 97 -29.26 1.94 0.12
CA GLY A 97 -29.62 1.19 -1.08
C GLY A 97 -29.46 2.01 -2.37
N GLU A 98 -28.89 1.37 -3.40
CA GLU A 98 -28.69 1.96 -4.72
C GLU A 98 -30.03 2.16 -5.46
N ILE A 99 -30.28 3.40 -5.92
CA ILE A 99 -31.42 3.72 -6.78
C ILE A 99 -30.93 3.74 -8.24
N LYS A 100 -31.34 2.76 -9.02
CA LYS A 100 -31.00 2.63 -10.45
C LYS A 100 -31.99 3.38 -11.32
N LEU A 101 -31.50 4.13 -12.30
CA LEU A 101 -32.25 5.08 -13.10
C LEU A 101 -31.94 4.92 -14.59
N ASN A 102 -32.97 5.03 -15.42
CA ASN A 102 -32.83 5.29 -16.85
C ASN A 102 -33.11 6.76 -17.10
N LEU A 103 -32.14 7.50 -17.64
CA LEU A 103 -32.26 8.93 -17.86
C LEU A 103 -33.06 9.21 -19.15
N PRO A 104 -34.09 10.08 -19.10
CA PRO A 104 -34.82 10.46 -20.31
C PRO A 104 -34.01 11.40 -21.21
N PHE A 105 -32.91 11.96 -20.70
CA PHE A 105 -31.97 12.85 -21.39
C PHE A 105 -30.56 12.26 -21.41
N GLU A 106 -29.67 12.88 -22.18
CA GLU A 106 -28.25 12.49 -22.26
C GLU A 106 -27.42 13.46 -21.42
N LEU A 107 -26.44 12.95 -20.68
CA LEU A 107 -25.47 13.71 -19.89
C LEU A 107 -24.06 13.27 -20.28
N SER A 108 -23.25 14.20 -20.77
CA SER A 108 -21.84 13.97 -21.12
C SER A 108 -20.90 14.35 -19.98
N ASN A 109 -21.18 15.46 -19.29
CA ASN A 109 -20.46 15.93 -18.13
C ASN A 109 -21.44 16.60 -17.15
N VAL A 110 -21.17 16.48 -15.85
CA VAL A 110 -21.93 17.11 -14.77
C VAL A 110 -20.97 17.64 -13.72
N ILE A 111 -21.14 18.91 -13.32
CA ILE A 111 -20.34 19.54 -12.27
C ILE A 111 -21.24 20.18 -11.20
N PRO A 112 -20.79 20.27 -9.93
CA PRO A 112 -21.48 21.06 -8.93
C PRO A 112 -21.36 22.57 -9.22
N MET A 113 -22.40 23.31 -8.85
CA MET A 113 -22.42 24.77 -8.82
C MET A 113 -22.40 25.22 -7.36
N PHE A 114 -21.48 26.10 -6.97
CA PHE A 114 -21.36 26.58 -5.60
C PHE A 114 -21.87 28.03 -5.46
N ASP A 115 -22.72 28.29 -4.47
CA ASP A 115 -23.12 29.65 -4.10
C ASP A 115 -21.99 30.41 -3.39
N ASN A 116 -22.21 31.69 -3.08
CA ASN A 116 -21.26 32.54 -2.34
C ASN A 116 -20.94 32.07 -0.90
N ARG A 117 -21.60 31.02 -0.41
CA ARG A 117 -21.32 30.37 0.87
C ARG A 117 -20.65 29.01 0.67
N SER A 118 -20.15 28.72 -0.52
CA SER A 118 -19.56 27.43 -0.90
C SER A 118 -20.52 26.25 -0.73
N ARG A 119 -21.84 26.49 -0.81
CA ARG A 119 -22.84 25.42 -0.77
C ARG A 119 -23.27 25.07 -2.18
N VAL A 120 -23.52 23.78 -2.41
CA VAL A 120 -24.02 23.33 -3.71
C VAL A 120 -25.41 23.94 -3.96
N SER A 121 -25.50 24.83 -4.95
CA SER A 121 -26.74 25.50 -5.36
C SER A 121 -27.48 24.71 -6.43
N GLY A 122 -26.82 23.78 -7.11
CA GLY A 122 -27.33 23.00 -8.23
C GLY A 122 -26.17 22.32 -8.95
N TYR A 123 -26.45 21.79 -10.15
CA TYR A 123 -25.44 21.16 -10.99
C TYR A 123 -25.52 21.72 -12.39
N ALA A 124 -24.39 21.86 -13.06
CA ALA A 124 -24.34 22.22 -14.47
C ALA A 124 -24.07 20.96 -15.30
N PHE A 125 -24.59 20.90 -16.51
CA PHE A 125 -24.38 19.74 -17.39
C PHE A 125 -24.09 20.13 -18.83
N THR A 126 -23.47 19.22 -19.55
CA THR A 126 -23.42 19.21 -21.02
C THR A 126 -24.03 17.92 -21.58
N SER A 127 -24.56 18.01 -22.79
CA SER A 127 -25.00 16.90 -23.61
C SER A 127 -24.37 17.06 -24.99
N ARG A 128 -23.30 16.31 -25.23
CA ARG A 128 -22.59 16.32 -26.50
C ARG A 128 -23.50 15.85 -27.63
N LYS A 129 -24.29 14.80 -27.41
CA LYS A 129 -25.15 14.21 -28.46
C LYS A 129 -26.27 15.17 -28.87
N ASN A 130 -26.89 15.85 -27.91
CA ASN A 130 -27.98 16.79 -28.20
C ASN A 130 -27.50 18.21 -28.50
N LYS A 131 -26.20 18.47 -28.33
CA LYS A 131 -25.57 19.80 -28.43
C LYS A 131 -26.21 20.78 -27.45
N THR A 132 -26.51 20.32 -26.23
CA THR A 132 -27.11 21.18 -25.20
C THR A 132 -26.21 21.31 -23.97
N ALA A 133 -26.40 22.38 -23.21
CA ALA A 133 -25.84 22.54 -21.89
C ALA A 133 -26.82 23.32 -21.00
N GLY A 134 -26.66 23.25 -19.69
CA GLY A 134 -27.52 24.01 -18.80
C GLY A 134 -27.43 23.58 -17.34
N VAL A 135 -28.56 23.67 -16.64
CA VAL A 135 -28.69 23.42 -15.21
C VAL A 135 -29.48 22.13 -14.97
N LEU A 136 -28.91 21.27 -14.14
CA LEU A 136 -29.46 20.02 -13.65
C LEU A 136 -29.79 20.16 -12.15
N LYS A 137 -30.90 19.59 -11.72
CA LYS A 137 -31.33 19.52 -10.32
C LYS A 137 -31.70 18.10 -9.95
N PHE A 138 -31.70 17.84 -8.65
CA PHE A 138 -32.12 16.56 -8.08
C PHE A 138 -33.39 16.77 -7.25
N GLN A 139 -34.36 15.88 -7.42
CA GLN A 139 -35.49 15.78 -6.50
C GLN A 139 -35.01 15.22 -5.15
N LYS A 140 -35.81 15.39 -4.08
CA LYS A 140 -35.52 14.77 -2.78
C LYS A 140 -35.47 13.23 -2.82
N SER A 141 -36.02 12.61 -3.88
CA SER A 141 -35.90 11.19 -4.16
C SER A 141 -34.56 10.77 -4.77
N GLY A 142 -33.71 11.73 -5.15
CA GLY A 142 -32.47 11.48 -5.90
C GLY A 142 -32.65 11.49 -7.42
N THR A 143 -33.88 11.57 -7.94
CA THR A 143 -34.09 11.60 -9.40
C THR A 143 -33.60 12.92 -10.01
N PRO A 144 -32.66 12.89 -11.00
CA PRO A 144 -32.21 14.09 -11.67
C PRO A 144 -33.22 14.57 -12.72
N PHE A 145 -33.28 15.88 -12.94
CA PHE A 145 -34.05 16.51 -14.02
C PHE A 145 -33.37 17.78 -14.53
N ILE A 146 -33.54 18.07 -15.82
CA ILE A 146 -33.05 19.31 -16.45
C ILE A 146 -33.96 20.46 -16.01
N GLU A 147 -33.40 21.44 -15.31
CA GLU A 147 -34.11 22.66 -14.90
C GLU A 147 -34.13 23.68 -16.04
N LYS A 148 -32.98 23.87 -16.69
CA LYS A 148 -32.81 24.78 -17.82
C LYS A 148 -31.81 24.18 -18.79
N GLU A 149 -32.05 24.37 -20.09
CA GLU A 149 -31.09 24.00 -21.13
C GLU A 149 -31.08 25.02 -22.26
N ILE A 150 -29.96 25.05 -22.98
CA ILE A 150 -29.78 25.80 -24.22
C ILE A 150 -29.08 24.92 -25.25
N LYS A 151 -29.44 25.09 -26.52
CA LYS A 151 -28.90 24.34 -27.66
C LYS A 151 -27.87 25.17 -28.42
N PHE A 152 -26.79 24.51 -28.82
CA PHE A 152 -25.70 25.06 -29.62
C PHE A 152 -25.68 24.43 -31.01
N ASN A 153 -24.94 25.06 -31.92
CA ASN A 153 -24.64 24.50 -33.24
C ASN A 153 -23.39 23.59 -33.24
N ALA A 154 -22.57 23.68 -32.19
CA ALA A 154 -21.36 22.88 -31.96
C ALA A 154 -21.52 21.90 -30.78
N TYR A 155 -20.48 21.11 -30.48
CA TYR A 155 -20.52 20.05 -29.47
C TYR A 155 -19.95 20.55 -28.13
N PRO A 156 -20.79 20.80 -27.10
CA PRO A 156 -20.30 21.23 -25.80
C PRO A 156 -19.74 20.03 -25.04
N ASP A 157 -18.41 19.92 -24.95
CA ASP A 157 -17.76 18.82 -24.24
C ASP A 157 -17.59 19.16 -22.75
N ASN A 158 -17.33 20.44 -22.44
CA ASN A 158 -16.97 20.88 -21.10
C ASN A 158 -17.83 22.07 -20.63
N ILE A 159 -18.03 22.14 -19.32
CA ILE A 159 -18.73 23.23 -18.64
C ILE A 159 -18.05 23.51 -17.31
N ILE A 160 -17.86 24.78 -16.99
CA ILE A 160 -17.31 25.25 -15.72
C ILE A 160 -18.27 26.23 -15.07
N SER A 161 -18.19 26.38 -13.74
CA SER A 161 -19.07 27.27 -12.98
C SER A 161 -18.30 28.07 -11.93
N ALA A 162 -18.66 29.36 -11.77
CA ALA A 162 -18.15 30.24 -10.73
C ALA A 162 -19.06 31.46 -10.55
N ASP A 163 -19.02 32.10 -9.38
CA ASP A 163 -19.58 33.44 -9.17
C ASP A 163 -18.58 34.50 -9.67
N VAL A 164 -18.61 34.77 -10.98
CA VAL A 164 -17.57 35.57 -11.63
C VAL A 164 -17.65 37.07 -11.37
N ASP A 165 -18.74 37.54 -10.77
CA ASP A 165 -18.97 38.96 -10.48
C ASP A 165 -19.19 39.26 -8.99
N GLY A 166 -18.95 38.27 -8.12
CA GLY A 166 -19.12 38.40 -6.67
C GLY A 166 -20.56 38.68 -6.22
N SER A 167 -21.54 38.50 -7.11
CA SER A 167 -22.95 38.83 -6.84
C SER A 167 -23.69 37.73 -6.08
N GLY A 168 -23.09 36.55 -5.94
CA GLY A 168 -23.71 35.32 -5.47
C GLY A 168 -24.42 34.53 -6.58
N ALA A 169 -24.46 35.04 -7.81
CA ALA A 169 -25.12 34.38 -8.93
C ALA A 169 -24.11 33.64 -9.81
N VAL A 170 -24.07 32.31 -9.67
CA VAL A 170 -23.19 31.42 -10.44
C VAL A 170 -23.41 31.58 -11.95
N LYS A 171 -22.32 31.81 -12.69
CA LYS A 171 -22.27 31.77 -14.15
C LYS A 171 -21.71 30.44 -14.61
N LEU A 172 -22.05 30.09 -15.84
CA LEU A 172 -21.57 28.87 -16.50
C LEU A 172 -20.81 29.27 -17.76
N ALA A 173 -19.65 28.68 -18.01
CA ALA A 173 -18.96 28.80 -19.30
C ALA A 173 -18.89 27.43 -19.97
N VAL A 174 -19.22 27.38 -21.25
CA VAL A 174 -19.29 26.17 -22.09
C VAL A 174 -18.18 26.20 -23.12
N THR A 175 -17.45 25.09 -23.22
CA THR A 175 -16.27 24.93 -24.07
C THR A 175 -16.19 23.49 -24.62
N GLY A 176 -15.14 23.15 -25.38
CA GLY A 176 -14.96 21.82 -25.93
C GLY A 176 -13.91 21.72 -27.03
N GLY A 177 -13.50 20.49 -27.34
CA GLY A 177 -12.55 20.19 -28.42
C GLY A 177 -13.18 20.27 -29.81
N ALA A 178 -14.51 20.22 -29.88
CA ALA A 178 -15.29 20.48 -31.10
C ALA A 178 -16.35 21.59 -30.87
N PHE A 179 -16.07 22.50 -29.94
CA PHE A 179 -16.87 23.68 -29.64
C PHE A 179 -16.17 24.94 -30.13
N GLU A 180 -16.91 25.84 -30.77
CA GLU A 180 -16.33 27.07 -31.35
C GLU A 180 -16.15 28.14 -30.26
N GLY A 181 -14.96 28.16 -29.65
CA GLY A 181 -14.54 29.18 -28.70
C GLY A 181 -15.01 28.95 -27.26
N ILE A 182 -15.33 30.04 -26.57
CA ILE A 182 -15.78 30.02 -25.16
C ILE A 182 -17.09 30.80 -25.09
N SER A 183 -18.14 30.18 -24.55
CA SER A 183 -19.46 30.81 -24.41
C SER A 183 -19.89 30.91 -22.96
N LEU A 184 -20.22 32.10 -22.49
CA LEU A 184 -20.76 32.35 -21.16
C LEU A 184 -22.29 32.32 -21.19
N LEU A 185 -22.89 31.51 -20.32
CA LEU A 185 -24.34 31.41 -20.16
C LEU A 185 -24.86 32.46 -19.18
N SER A 186 -26.02 33.02 -19.51
CA SER A 186 -26.77 33.97 -18.70
C SER A 186 -28.24 33.61 -18.68
N SER A 187 -28.96 34.00 -17.61
CA SER A 187 -30.41 33.83 -17.51
C SER A 187 -31.10 35.17 -17.72
N LYS A 188 -32.10 35.22 -18.61
CA LYS A 188 -32.98 36.39 -18.76
C LYS A 188 -34.05 36.45 -17.67
N SER A 189 -34.72 37.59 -17.57
CA SER A 189 -35.88 37.85 -16.70
C SER A 189 -37.05 36.89 -16.92
N ASN A 190 -37.13 36.26 -18.09
CA ASN A 190 -38.14 35.25 -18.44
C ASN A 190 -37.68 33.79 -18.16
N PHE A 191 -36.61 33.61 -17.38
CA PHE A 191 -36.02 32.32 -17.03
C PHE A 191 -35.43 31.49 -18.18
N LYS A 192 -35.35 32.02 -19.41
CA LYS A 192 -34.62 31.38 -20.52
C LYS A 192 -33.11 31.61 -20.39
N LEU A 193 -32.33 30.58 -20.71
CA LEU A 193 -30.89 30.71 -20.88
C LEU A 193 -30.58 31.38 -22.23
N GLU A 194 -29.54 32.20 -22.23
CA GLU A 194 -28.88 32.74 -23.42
C GLU A 194 -27.37 32.61 -23.24
N PHE A 195 -26.61 32.66 -24.33
CA PHE A 195 -25.16 32.68 -24.25
C PHE A 195 -24.57 33.86 -25.00
N SER A 196 -23.41 34.31 -24.53
CA SER A 196 -22.57 35.29 -25.21
C SER A 196 -21.20 34.67 -25.44
N ALA A 197 -20.65 34.86 -26.64
CA ALA A 197 -19.31 34.38 -26.94
C ALA A 197 -18.27 35.31 -26.30
N ILE A 198 -17.38 34.73 -25.50
CA ILE A 198 -16.16 35.37 -24.99
C ILE A 198 -15.10 35.36 -26.08
N GLU A 199 -14.92 34.21 -26.73
CA GLU A 199 -13.94 33.99 -27.78
C GLU A 199 -14.57 33.12 -28.88
N LYS A 200 -14.13 33.27 -30.13
CA LYS A 200 -14.64 32.54 -31.31
C LYS A 200 -13.50 31.99 -32.14
N ASN A 201 -13.79 31.01 -33.00
CA ASN A 201 -12.87 30.47 -34.02
C ASN A 201 -11.60 29.78 -33.46
N ASN A 202 -11.62 29.36 -32.20
CA ASN A 202 -10.57 28.59 -31.54
C ASN A 202 -11.20 27.40 -30.80
N LEU A 203 -10.38 26.43 -30.39
CA LEU A 203 -10.83 25.21 -29.71
C LEU A 203 -10.24 25.14 -28.30
N TYR A 204 -11.12 25.02 -27.31
CA TYR A 204 -10.76 25.04 -25.89
C TYR A 204 -11.31 23.80 -25.17
N PRO A 205 -10.66 22.62 -25.27
CA PRO A 205 -11.15 21.41 -24.61
C PRO A 205 -11.07 21.49 -23.08
N TYR A 206 -10.11 22.25 -22.54
CA TYR A 206 -9.93 22.44 -21.10
C TYR A 206 -9.90 23.93 -20.78
N THR A 207 -10.79 24.33 -19.88
CA THR A 207 -10.94 25.72 -19.44
C THR A 207 -11.27 25.71 -17.96
N VAL A 208 -10.72 26.65 -17.21
CA VAL A 208 -10.94 26.81 -15.77
C VAL A 208 -11.20 28.27 -15.44
N PHE A 209 -12.01 28.46 -14.39
CA PHE A 209 -12.09 29.75 -13.72
C PHE A 209 -10.88 29.91 -12.78
N THR A 210 -10.34 31.11 -12.69
CA THR A 210 -9.09 31.40 -11.98
C THR A 210 -9.10 32.85 -11.51
N GLU A 211 -8.46 33.16 -10.38
CA GLU A 211 -8.25 34.53 -9.95
C GLU A 211 -6.88 35.01 -10.44
N LEU A 212 -6.83 35.93 -11.41
CA LEU A 212 -5.55 36.45 -11.94
C LEU A 212 -5.11 37.70 -11.21
N SER A 213 -6.04 38.53 -10.72
CA SER A 213 -5.75 39.91 -10.30
C SER A 213 -6.14 40.24 -8.86
N ASN A 214 -6.84 39.32 -8.20
CA ASN A 214 -7.40 39.45 -6.86
C ASN A 214 -8.30 40.69 -6.69
N ASP A 215 -9.04 41.04 -7.74
CA ASP A 215 -10.00 42.16 -7.75
C ASP A 215 -11.43 41.71 -7.41
N GLY A 216 -11.63 40.41 -7.16
CA GLY A 216 -12.92 39.78 -6.86
C GLY A 216 -13.74 39.42 -8.10
N PHE A 217 -13.21 39.66 -9.30
CA PHE A 217 -13.81 39.23 -10.56
C PHE A 217 -13.07 38.01 -11.10
N ILE A 218 -13.71 36.85 -11.01
CA ILE A 218 -13.08 35.61 -11.48
C ILE A 218 -12.85 35.66 -12.99
N ASP A 219 -11.63 35.33 -13.39
CA ASP A 219 -11.10 35.29 -14.75
C ASP A 219 -11.13 33.88 -15.34
N ILE A 220 -10.64 33.72 -16.58
CA ILE A 220 -10.57 32.43 -17.26
C ILE A 220 -9.14 32.13 -17.70
N ALA A 221 -8.69 30.90 -17.46
CA ALA A 221 -7.56 30.29 -18.15
C ALA A 221 -8.08 29.16 -19.06
N ALA A 222 -7.73 29.20 -20.33
CA ALA A 222 -8.23 28.26 -21.33
C ALA A 222 -7.09 27.69 -22.18
N TYR A 223 -7.03 26.37 -22.31
CA TYR A 223 -6.07 25.71 -23.17
C TYR A 223 -6.53 25.75 -24.63
N ASN A 224 -5.81 26.51 -25.46
CA ASN A 224 -6.02 26.56 -26.90
C ASN A 224 -5.34 25.35 -27.56
N LEU A 225 -6.14 24.41 -28.06
CA LEU A 225 -5.66 23.19 -28.70
C LEU A 225 -4.91 23.45 -30.03
N ILE A 226 -5.29 24.51 -30.75
CA ILE A 226 -4.70 24.85 -32.06
C ILE A 226 -3.32 25.48 -31.86
N GLN A 227 -3.20 26.39 -30.89
CA GLN A 227 -1.96 27.12 -30.61
C GLN A 227 -1.02 26.40 -29.64
N ASN A 228 -1.50 25.34 -28.98
CA ASN A 228 -0.81 24.64 -27.89
C ASN A 228 -0.36 25.60 -26.78
N SER A 229 -1.31 26.34 -26.22
CA SER A 229 -1.04 27.40 -25.24
C SER A 229 -2.17 27.57 -24.25
N ILE A 230 -1.86 28.04 -23.03
CA ILE A 230 -2.85 28.57 -22.11
C ILE A 230 -3.09 30.05 -22.45
N GLU A 231 -4.33 30.40 -22.76
CA GLU A 231 -4.79 31.77 -22.97
C GLU A 231 -5.56 32.25 -21.74
N PHE A 232 -5.26 33.46 -21.29
CA PHE A 232 -5.87 34.07 -20.12
C PHE A 232 -6.82 35.19 -20.54
N PHE A 233 -8.05 35.14 -20.06
CA PHE A 233 -9.09 36.12 -20.33
C PHE A 233 -9.46 36.84 -19.03
N TYR A 234 -9.09 38.11 -18.97
CA TYR A 234 -9.36 38.98 -17.83
C TYR A 234 -10.80 39.49 -17.84
N ASN A 235 -11.45 39.43 -16.68
CA ASN A 235 -12.81 39.88 -16.42
C ASN A 235 -12.80 41.31 -15.88
N SER A 236 -13.03 42.29 -16.75
CA SER A 236 -13.12 43.72 -16.39
C SER A 236 -14.36 44.11 -15.55
N GLY A 237 -15.02 43.13 -14.94
CA GLY A 237 -16.33 43.26 -14.32
C GLY A 237 -17.48 43.25 -15.34
N ARG A 238 -18.70 43.04 -14.83
CA ARG A 238 -19.94 42.92 -15.64
C ARG A 238 -19.89 41.81 -16.70
N ASN A 239 -19.20 40.70 -16.41
CA ASN A 239 -19.11 39.53 -17.28
C ASN A 239 -18.41 39.81 -18.63
N ARG A 240 -17.44 40.75 -18.65
CA ARG A 240 -16.71 41.15 -19.86
C ARG A 240 -15.28 40.63 -19.81
N PHE A 241 -15.04 39.59 -20.60
CA PHE A 241 -13.78 38.90 -20.69
C PHE A 241 -12.98 39.37 -21.91
N SER A 242 -11.69 39.59 -21.74
CA SER A 242 -10.78 39.98 -22.82
C SER A 242 -9.46 39.22 -22.69
N LYS A 243 -8.95 38.69 -23.79
CA LYS A 243 -7.65 38.00 -23.78
C LYS A 243 -6.54 39.00 -23.45
N VAL A 244 -5.83 38.73 -22.36
CA VAL A 244 -4.73 39.57 -21.89
C VAL A 244 -3.38 38.90 -22.04
N ARG A 245 -3.34 37.57 -22.13
CA ARG A 245 -2.07 36.83 -22.11
C ARG A 245 -2.17 35.46 -22.76
N THR A 246 -1.01 34.96 -23.22
CA THR A 246 -0.84 33.61 -23.74
C THR A 246 0.48 33.04 -23.24
N VAL A 247 0.46 31.82 -22.71
CA VAL A 247 1.63 31.04 -22.31
C VAL A 247 1.71 29.80 -23.20
N LYS A 248 2.77 29.70 -24.00
CA LYS A 248 2.98 28.54 -24.87
C LYS A 248 3.41 27.33 -24.06
N LEU A 249 2.85 26.17 -24.40
CA LEU A 249 3.24 24.89 -23.84
C LEU A 249 4.21 24.19 -24.79
N ASP A 250 5.10 23.39 -24.21
CA ASP A 250 6.05 22.54 -24.93
C ASP A 250 5.37 21.29 -25.51
N GLU A 251 4.32 20.77 -24.86
CA GLU A 251 3.52 19.66 -25.37
C GLU A 251 2.02 19.87 -25.10
N ARG A 252 1.20 18.98 -25.65
CA ARG A 252 -0.24 18.99 -25.42
C ARG A 252 -0.57 18.45 -24.05
N ILE A 253 -1.60 19.02 -23.43
CA ILE A 253 -2.11 18.57 -22.14
C ILE A 253 -3.35 17.70 -22.32
N SER A 254 -3.58 16.80 -21.38
CA SER A 254 -4.78 15.96 -21.28
C SER A 254 -5.79 16.46 -20.22
N SER A 255 -5.40 17.42 -19.39
CA SER A 255 -6.24 18.02 -18.37
C SER A 255 -5.69 19.38 -17.91
N LEU A 256 -6.60 20.24 -17.44
CA LEU A 256 -6.32 21.51 -16.78
C LEU A 256 -7.28 21.66 -15.59
N THR A 257 -6.75 21.90 -14.39
CA THR A 257 -7.52 22.28 -13.20
C THR A 257 -6.90 23.50 -12.52
N SER A 258 -7.67 24.18 -11.68
CA SER A 258 -7.28 25.42 -10.99
C SER A 258 -7.56 25.29 -9.50
N THR A 259 -6.59 25.64 -8.67
CA THR A 259 -6.71 25.69 -7.20
C THR A 259 -5.54 26.46 -6.61
N ASP A 260 -5.72 27.10 -5.47
CA ASP A 260 -4.62 27.74 -4.74
C ASP A 260 -3.87 26.65 -3.92
N LEU A 261 -2.78 26.11 -4.49
CA LEU A 261 -2.03 25.01 -3.87
C LEU A 261 -1.10 25.50 -2.77
N ASN A 262 -0.58 26.72 -2.90
CA ASN A 262 0.37 27.32 -1.97
C ASN A 262 -0.28 28.23 -0.91
N LEU A 263 -1.60 28.43 -0.98
CA LEU A 263 -2.41 29.22 -0.06
C LEU A 263 -2.02 30.71 -0.05
N ASP A 264 -1.62 31.25 -1.21
CA ASP A 264 -1.23 32.65 -1.38
C ASP A 264 -2.37 33.56 -1.87
N ASN A 265 -3.57 32.99 -2.07
CA ASN A 265 -4.79 33.58 -2.63
C ASN A 265 -4.77 33.82 -4.15
N TYR A 266 -3.75 33.35 -4.87
CA TYR A 266 -3.75 33.29 -6.32
C TYR A 266 -4.03 31.86 -6.78
N SER A 267 -4.85 31.72 -7.81
CA SER A 267 -5.16 30.40 -8.35
C SER A 267 -3.97 29.85 -9.14
N ASP A 268 -3.48 28.67 -8.76
CA ASP A 268 -2.48 27.93 -9.50
C ASP A 268 -3.14 27.06 -10.57
N LEU A 269 -2.43 26.82 -11.68
CA LEU A 269 -2.89 25.90 -12.73
C LEU A 269 -2.14 24.58 -12.62
N ILE A 270 -2.90 23.48 -12.65
CA ILE A 270 -2.37 22.12 -12.66
C ILE A 270 -2.68 21.50 -14.02
N LEU A 271 -1.63 21.09 -14.72
CA LEU A 271 -1.68 20.58 -16.08
C LEU A 271 -1.17 19.13 -16.08
N LEU A 272 -1.87 18.26 -16.81
CA LEU A 272 -1.39 16.90 -17.07
C LEU A 272 -0.75 16.84 -18.45
N GLN A 273 0.53 16.48 -18.49
CA GLN A 273 1.34 16.50 -19.69
C GLN A 273 2.27 15.28 -19.72
N GLY A 274 2.08 14.38 -20.68
CA GLY A 274 2.87 13.15 -20.75
C GLY A 274 2.74 12.33 -19.47
N SER A 275 3.86 11.91 -18.88
CA SER A 275 3.93 11.26 -17.55
C SER A 275 4.36 12.25 -16.47
N ALA A 276 3.74 13.43 -16.48
CA ALA A 276 4.03 14.47 -15.49
C ALA A 276 2.80 15.30 -15.12
N ILE A 277 2.81 15.80 -13.89
CA ILE A 277 1.94 16.87 -13.41
C ILE A 277 2.77 18.15 -13.40
N LYS A 278 2.38 19.14 -14.20
CA LYS A 278 2.99 20.48 -14.17
C LYS A 278 2.11 21.45 -13.39
N VAL A 279 2.71 22.19 -12.47
CA VAL A 279 2.05 23.25 -11.70
C VAL A 279 2.62 24.59 -12.11
N PHE A 280 1.76 25.49 -12.57
CA PHE A 280 2.08 26.87 -12.88
C PHE A 280 1.51 27.69 -11.74
N TYR A 281 2.38 28.22 -10.89
CA TYR A 281 1.95 28.94 -9.70
C TYR A 281 1.48 30.34 -10.05
N GLY A 282 0.28 30.70 -9.61
CA GLY A 282 -0.28 32.04 -9.71
C GLY A 282 0.56 33.05 -8.93
N ASP A 283 0.43 34.32 -9.27
CA ASP A 283 1.07 35.39 -8.53
C ASP A 283 0.33 36.72 -8.73
N SER A 284 0.65 37.70 -7.90
CA SER A 284 0.10 39.06 -7.95
C SER A 284 0.29 39.81 -9.28
N ALA A 285 1.21 39.36 -10.15
CA ALA A 285 1.43 39.91 -11.47
C ALA A 285 0.75 39.08 -12.57
N SER A 286 -0.05 38.08 -12.20
CA SER A 286 -0.68 37.10 -13.10
C SER A 286 0.33 36.42 -14.03
N SER A 287 1.57 36.22 -13.56
CA SER A 287 2.73 35.92 -14.39
C SER A 287 2.97 34.42 -14.60
N TYR A 288 2.53 33.54 -13.70
CA TYR A 288 2.66 32.08 -13.89
C TYR A 288 4.07 31.60 -14.32
N TYR A 289 5.12 32.39 -14.02
CA TYR A 289 6.49 32.08 -14.46
C TYR A 289 7.13 31.00 -13.61
N LYS A 290 6.61 30.80 -12.40
CA LYS A 290 7.08 29.74 -11.52
C LYS A 290 6.37 28.45 -11.89
N ILE A 291 7.12 27.58 -12.58
CA ILE A 291 6.64 26.27 -13.01
C ILE A 291 7.39 25.19 -12.22
N ARG A 292 6.63 24.18 -11.77
CA ARG A 292 7.18 22.93 -11.25
C ARG A 292 6.65 21.76 -12.05
N THR A 293 7.48 20.75 -12.20
CA THR A 293 7.15 19.50 -12.89
C THR A 293 7.39 18.37 -11.91
N PHE A 294 6.35 17.58 -11.70
CA PHE A 294 6.37 16.38 -10.87
C PHE A 294 6.22 15.19 -11.80
N GLU A 295 7.31 14.48 -12.03
CA GLU A 295 7.31 13.23 -12.81
C GLU A 295 6.45 12.19 -12.09
N THR A 296 5.58 11.54 -12.84
CA THR A 296 4.72 10.45 -12.35
C THR A 296 5.20 9.12 -12.88
N THR A 297 4.99 8.06 -12.10
CA THR A 297 5.35 6.70 -12.51
C THR A 297 4.51 6.23 -13.70
N TYR A 298 3.24 6.65 -13.77
CA TYR A 298 2.26 6.27 -14.80
C TYR A 298 1.70 7.50 -15.53
N HIS A 299 0.86 7.28 -16.55
CA HIS A 299 0.25 8.37 -17.32
C HIS A 299 -1.00 8.89 -16.59
N PRO A 300 -1.00 10.14 -16.09
CA PRO A 300 -2.15 10.67 -15.39
C PRO A 300 -3.26 11.05 -16.40
N ASP A 301 -4.38 10.33 -16.37
CA ASP A 301 -5.59 10.64 -17.15
C ASP A 301 -6.48 11.67 -16.44
N LYS A 302 -6.46 11.66 -15.10
CA LYS A 302 -7.23 12.59 -14.25
C LYS A 302 -6.43 12.94 -13.01
N VAL A 303 -6.53 14.18 -12.57
CA VAL A 303 -5.99 14.66 -11.30
C VAL A 303 -7.11 15.31 -10.49
N ILE A 304 -7.08 15.07 -9.19
CA ILE A 304 -7.92 15.73 -8.19
C ILE A 304 -7.00 16.30 -7.09
N HIS A 305 -7.53 17.22 -6.32
CA HIS A 305 -6.80 17.86 -5.23
C HIS A 305 -7.66 17.95 -3.97
N GLY A 306 -7.02 18.00 -2.81
CA GLY A 306 -7.67 18.10 -1.51
C GLY A 306 -6.69 17.89 -0.36
N ASP A 307 -7.07 18.29 0.84
CA ASP A 307 -6.31 18.00 2.05
C ASP A 307 -6.65 16.57 2.53
N PHE A 308 -5.96 15.58 1.94
CA PHE A 308 -6.26 14.16 2.15
C PHE A 308 -5.68 13.68 3.48
N ASN A 309 -4.47 14.13 3.84
CA ASN A 309 -3.85 13.81 5.13
C ASN A 309 -4.23 14.79 6.26
N ARG A 310 -5.09 15.79 6.01
CA ARG A 310 -5.57 16.75 7.04
C ARG A 310 -4.44 17.54 7.70
N ASP A 311 -3.37 17.83 6.99
CA ASP A 311 -2.26 18.65 7.50
C ASP A 311 -2.42 20.14 7.20
N GLY A 312 -3.52 20.53 6.54
CA GLY A 312 -3.82 21.89 6.15
C GLY A 312 -3.19 22.32 4.82
N ARG A 313 -2.59 21.38 4.07
CA ARG A 313 -2.03 21.62 2.74
C ARG A 313 -2.84 20.87 1.68
N ILE A 314 -2.74 21.32 0.44
CA ILE A 314 -3.47 20.73 -0.68
C ILE A 314 -2.61 19.64 -1.34
N ASP A 315 -3.04 18.39 -1.20
CA ASP A 315 -2.44 17.23 -1.84
C ASP A 315 -2.98 17.02 -3.26
N LEU A 316 -2.27 16.22 -4.06
CA LEU A 316 -2.70 15.80 -5.39
C LEU A 316 -2.86 14.29 -5.44
N ALA A 317 -3.94 13.82 -6.06
CA ALA A 317 -4.12 12.41 -6.42
C ALA A 317 -4.44 12.28 -7.90
N TYR A 318 -3.82 11.30 -8.57
CA TYR A 318 -4.06 11.06 -9.98
C TYR A 318 -4.46 9.61 -10.26
N LEU A 319 -5.21 9.44 -11.35
CA LEU A 319 -5.65 8.15 -11.89
C LEU A 319 -4.97 7.91 -13.23
N ASP A 320 -4.35 6.74 -13.39
CA ASP A 320 -4.06 6.12 -14.69
C ASP A 320 -5.11 5.04 -14.96
N LYS A 321 -5.91 5.22 -16.02
CA LYS A 321 -6.99 4.31 -16.39
C LYS A 321 -6.48 3.06 -17.09
N SER A 322 -5.33 3.15 -17.75
CA SER A 322 -4.76 2.08 -18.58
C SER A 322 -4.21 0.95 -17.71
N GLU A 323 -3.44 1.30 -16.67
CA GLU A 323 -2.88 0.39 -15.68
C GLU A 323 -3.82 0.20 -14.49
N GLY A 324 -4.83 1.07 -14.35
CA GLY A 324 -5.78 1.03 -13.24
C GLY A 324 -5.09 1.38 -11.92
N ILE A 325 -4.32 2.46 -11.91
CA ILE A 325 -3.51 2.90 -10.77
C ILE A 325 -4.06 4.20 -10.23
N VAL A 326 -4.12 4.30 -8.90
CA VAL A 326 -4.29 5.58 -8.23
C VAL A 326 -3.09 5.85 -7.34
N SER A 327 -2.53 7.04 -7.53
CA SER A 327 -1.33 7.52 -6.84
C SER A 327 -1.56 8.87 -6.21
N ILE A 328 -0.80 9.16 -5.16
CA ILE A 328 -0.92 10.38 -4.37
C ILE A 328 0.44 11.04 -4.21
N LEU A 329 0.47 12.36 -4.36
CA LEU A 329 1.56 13.24 -4.04
C LEU A 329 1.10 14.13 -2.88
N PHE A 330 1.62 13.86 -1.68
CA PHE A 330 1.34 14.68 -0.50
C PHE A 330 2.15 15.97 -0.54
N CYS A 331 1.53 17.10 -0.18
CA CYS A 331 2.20 18.39 -0.17
C CYS A 331 3.23 18.44 0.96
N ARG A 332 4.46 18.84 0.65
CA ARG A 332 5.54 18.97 1.64
C ARG A 332 5.67 20.40 2.13
N ASP A 333 5.71 21.32 1.19
CA ASP A 333 5.90 22.74 1.40
C ASP A 333 5.25 23.53 0.25
N GLU A 334 5.34 24.85 0.31
CA GLU A 334 4.69 25.80 -0.61
C GLU A 334 4.82 25.44 -2.11
N PHE A 335 5.93 24.80 -2.54
CA PHE A 335 6.17 24.53 -3.96
C PHE A 335 6.61 23.10 -4.26
N ASN A 336 6.55 22.19 -3.28
CA ASN A 336 7.06 20.84 -3.43
C ASN A 336 6.14 19.81 -2.81
N PHE A 337 6.08 18.66 -3.45
CA PHE A 337 5.43 17.46 -2.95
C PHE A 337 6.47 16.44 -2.51
N TYR A 338 6.07 15.53 -1.62
CA TYR A 338 6.82 14.31 -1.35
C TYR A 338 6.85 13.42 -2.60
N LYS A 339 7.71 12.40 -2.58
CA LYS A 339 7.74 11.38 -3.63
C LYS A 339 6.38 10.69 -3.70
N GLU A 340 5.93 10.39 -4.91
CA GLU A 340 4.66 9.70 -5.19
C GLU A 340 4.54 8.40 -4.37
N ILE A 341 3.35 8.18 -3.78
CA ILE A 341 2.92 6.88 -3.26
C ILE A 341 1.90 6.30 -4.22
N ILE A 342 2.20 5.13 -4.79
CA ILE A 342 1.25 4.35 -5.58
C ILE A 342 0.31 3.66 -4.59
N TYR A 343 -0.89 4.18 -4.39
CA TYR A 343 -1.73 3.81 -3.25
C TYR A 343 -2.42 2.46 -3.45
N PHE A 344 -3.01 2.22 -4.63
CA PHE A 344 -3.63 0.95 -4.97
C PHE A 344 -3.73 0.74 -6.50
N SER A 345 -3.95 -0.51 -6.90
CA SER A 345 -4.24 -0.89 -8.28
C SER A 345 -5.53 -1.68 -8.36
N GLU A 346 -6.39 -1.30 -9.31
CA GLU A 346 -7.63 -1.99 -9.65
C GLU A 346 -7.87 -1.85 -11.16
N LYS A 347 -7.91 -2.97 -11.90
CA LYS A 347 -8.13 -2.93 -13.35
C LYS A 347 -9.54 -2.45 -13.68
N GLY A 348 -9.65 -1.53 -14.64
CA GLY A 348 -10.95 -1.01 -15.10
C GLY A 348 -11.44 0.22 -14.32
N LEU A 349 -10.57 0.89 -13.56
CA LEU A 349 -10.87 2.20 -12.99
C LEU A 349 -11.22 3.20 -14.10
N LYS A 350 -12.28 3.98 -13.89
CA LYS A 350 -12.80 4.97 -14.84
C LYS A 350 -12.69 6.39 -14.35
N ASP A 351 -12.82 6.58 -13.03
CA ASP A 351 -12.93 7.91 -12.48
C ASP A 351 -12.52 7.96 -10.99
N ILE A 352 -12.12 9.15 -10.54
CA ILE A 352 -11.83 9.49 -9.14
C ILE A 352 -12.41 10.86 -8.79
N THR A 353 -12.80 11.07 -7.52
CA THR A 353 -13.27 12.37 -7.01
C THR A 353 -12.87 12.55 -5.54
N PRO A 354 -12.60 13.78 -5.07
CA PRO A 354 -12.54 14.05 -3.64
C PRO A 354 -13.87 13.66 -2.98
N PHE A 355 -13.79 13.14 -1.75
CA PHE A 355 -14.94 12.65 -1.01
C PHE A 355 -14.97 13.27 0.40
N TYR A 356 -15.99 14.06 0.70
CA TYR A 356 -16.12 14.79 1.97
C TYR A 356 -17.50 14.57 2.58
N SER A 357 -17.61 13.58 3.45
CA SER A 357 -18.83 13.30 4.22
C SER A 357 -18.63 13.74 5.67
N ARG A 358 -19.69 13.91 6.47
CA ARG A 358 -19.59 14.37 7.86
C ARG A 358 -18.41 13.73 8.62
N PHE A 359 -17.40 14.54 8.97
CA PHE A 359 -16.15 14.14 9.66
C PHE A 359 -15.23 13.18 8.90
N VAL A 360 -15.52 12.85 7.65
CA VAL A 360 -14.72 12.01 6.75
C VAL A 360 -14.22 12.85 5.58
N SER A 361 -12.91 12.86 5.41
CA SER A 361 -12.21 13.44 4.25
C SER A 361 -11.54 12.28 3.55
N GLY A 362 -11.51 12.30 2.24
CA GLY A 362 -11.34 11.09 1.47
C GLY A 362 -11.19 11.34 -0.01
N MET A 363 -11.03 10.22 -0.70
CA MET A 363 -11.18 10.12 -2.14
C MET A 363 -12.07 8.92 -2.43
N ALA A 364 -12.87 9.04 -3.48
CA ALA A 364 -13.62 7.93 -4.04
C ALA A 364 -13.06 7.57 -5.42
N ALA A 365 -13.13 6.30 -5.80
CA ALA A 365 -12.76 5.79 -7.12
C ALA A 365 -13.83 4.83 -7.65
N LEU A 366 -14.09 4.88 -8.95
CA LEU A 366 -15.10 4.07 -9.62
C LEU A 366 -14.46 3.12 -10.62
N ASN A 367 -14.87 1.85 -10.55
CA ASN A 367 -14.51 0.80 -11.48
C ASN A 367 -15.69 0.43 -12.40
N GLU A 368 -15.41 0.14 -13.67
CA GLU A 368 -16.41 -0.25 -14.66
C GLU A 368 -17.17 -1.53 -14.34
N ASN A 369 -16.60 -2.44 -13.54
CA ASN A 369 -17.26 -3.67 -13.10
C ASN A 369 -18.22 -3.46 -11.92
N GLY A 370 -18.49 -2.20 -11.55
CA GLY A 370 -19.45 -1.87 -10.49
C GLY A 370 -18.82 -1.92 -9.10
N LYS A 371 -17.55 -1.51 -8.96
CA LYS A 371 -16.89 -1.36 -7.67
C LYS A 371 -16.66 0.13 -7.39
N LEU A 372 -17.26 0.64 -6.33
CA LEU A 372 -16.99 1.97 -5.78
C LEU A 372 -16.04 1.81 -4.60
N ILE A 373 -14.88 2.45 -4.65
CA ILE A 373 -13.83 2.40 -3.62
C ILE A 373 -13.80 3.74 -2.90
N ILE A 374 -13.69 3.72 -1.56
CA ILE A 374 -13.49 4.91 -0.73
C ILE A 374 -12.18 4.75 0.04
N ILE A 375 -11.31 5.76 -0.04
CA ILE A 375 -10.11 5.89 0.78
C ILE A 375 -10.31 7.06 1.75
N SER A 376 -10.01 6.83 3.03
CA SER A 376 -10.22 7.81 4.10
C SER A 376 -9.33 7.51 5.32
N ASN A 377 -9.56 8.19 6.44
CA ASN A 377 -8.86 7.97 7.69
C ASN A 377 -9.59 6.93 8.58
N PRO A 378 -8.88 5.95 9.20
CA PRO A 378 -9.47 5.07 10.19
C PRO A 378 -9.68 5.82 11.50
N GLY A 379 -10.83 5.62 12.14
CA GLY A 379 -11.13 6.20 13.46
C GLY A 379 -10.57 5.38 14.62
N SER A 380 -10.53 4.05 14.47
CA SER A 380 -9.98 3.07 15.42
C SER A 380 -9.81 1.72 14.73
N PHE A 381 -9.04 0.81 15.34
CA PHE A 381 -8.96 -0.60 14.91
C PHE A 381 -9.87 -1.51 15.76
N THR A 382 -11.09 -1.06 16.03
CA THR A 382 -12.08 -1.84 16.81
C THR A 382 -12.93 -2.71 15.90
N ASP A 383 -13.35 -2.15 14.77
CA ASP A 383 -14.01 -2.87 13.69
C ASP A 383 -12.93 -3.31 12.69
N GLY A 384 -13.11 -4.42 11.97
CA GLY A 384 -12.09 -4.89 11.04
C GLY A 384 -11.82 -3.84 9.95
N GLU A 385 -10.55 -3.46 9.77
CA GLU A 385 -10.14 -2.42 8.83
C GLU A 385 -9.29 -3.00 7.70
N ASP A 386 -9.52 -2.54 6.47
CA ASP A 386 -8.60 -2.74 5.36
C ASP A 386 -7.80 -1.46 5.14
N LEU A 387 -6.48 -1.59 5.01
CA LEU A 387 -5.56 -0.47 4.86
C LEU A 387 -4.82 -0.58 3.52
N VAL A 388 -4.76 0.51 2.77
CA VAL A 388 -4.02 0.62 1.51
C VAL A 388 -2.89 1.62 1.64
N PHE A 389 -1.71 1.18 1.23
CA PHE A 389 -0.47 1.96 1.19
C PHE A 389 0.35 1.65 -0.08
N SER A 390 -0.08 0.65 -0.84
CA SER A 390 0.64 0.05 -1.95
C SER A 390 -0.29 -0.87 -2.75
N PRO A 391 0.00 -1.15 -4.04
CA PRO A 391 -0.86 -1.98 -4.88
C PRO A 391 -0.85 -3.48 -4.54
N ARG A 392 0.21 -4.02 -3.95
CA ARG A 392 0.30 -5.47 -3.71
C ARG A 392 1.13 -5.80 -2.46
N PRO A 393 0.60 -5.56 -1.26
CA PRO A 393 1.28 -5.95 -0.03
C PRO A 393 1.50 -7.47 0.01
N GLY A 394 2.77 -7.86 0.18
CA GLY A 394 3.27 -9.22 0.15
C GLY A 394 3.60 -9.73 1.56
N ALA A 395 4.88 -9.95 1.85
CA ALA A 395 5.35 -10.32 3.18
C ALA A 395 5.11 -9.18 4.17
N ILE A 396 4.64 -9.47 5.38
CA ILE A 396 4.41 -8.45 6.41
C ILE A 396 5.03 -8.84 7.75
N ASN A 397 5.38 -7.85 8.56
CA ASN A 397 5.74 -8.04 9.95
C ASN A 397 5.46 -6.76 10.77
N TYR A 398 5.72 -6.80 12.07
CA TYR A 398 5.62 -5.66 12.97
C TYR A 398 6.97 -5.35 13.63
N PHE A 399 7.10 -4.14 14.15
CA PHE A 399 8.23 -3.66 14.92
C PHE A 399 7.76 -2.60 15.92
N ASP A 400 8.58 -2.03 16.79
CA ASP A 400 8.23 -0.93 17.67
C ASP A 400 9.32 0.13 17.55
N TYR A 401 9.10 1.09 16.66
CA TYR A 401 10.17 1.99 16.22
C TYR A 401 10.77 2.81 17.37
N THR A 402 10.02 3.08 18.45
CA THR A 402 10.48 3.85 19.61
C THR A 402 10.61 3.03 20.90
N ASN A 403 10.34 1.73 20.86
CA ASN A 403 10.24 0.85 22.03
C ASN A 403 9.21 1.35 23.06
N ASN A 404 8.10 1.93 22.60
CA ASN A 404 7.06 2.53 23.46
C ASN A 404 5.87 1.59 23.73
N GLY A 405 5.88 0.38 23.18
CA GLY A 405 4.81 -0.62 23.27
C GLY A 405 3.72 -0.48 22.20
N ILE A 406 3.82 0.51 21.31
CA ILE A 406 2.96 0.70 20.15
C ILE A 406 3.70 0.15 18.95
N TYR A 407 3.28 -1.03 18.50
CA TYR A 407 3.90 -1.68 17.36
C TYR A 407 3.64 -0.89 16.06
N ASP A 408 4.40 -1.09 15.01
CA ASP A 408 4.30 -0.47 13.70
C ASP A 408 4.20 -1.56 12.63
N LEU A 409 3.97 -1.16 11.38
CA LEU A 409 3.84 -2.10 10.28
C LEU A 409 5.02 -1.99 9.34
N THR A 410 5.60 -3.14 8.99
CA THR A 410 6.50 -3.24 7.84
C THR A 410 6.00 -4.28 6.86
N PHE A 411 6.14 -4.01 5.58
CA PHE A 411 5.72 -4.95 4.55
C PHE A 411 6.50 -4.75 3.25
N ILE A 412 6.60 -5.83 2.48
CA ILE A 412 7.13 -5.79 1.13
C ILE A 412 5.96 -5.53 0.16
N ASP A 413 6.08 -4.55 -0.72
CA ASP A 413 5.18 -4.43 -1.86
C ASP A 413 5.73 -5.20 -3.06
N ASP A 414 5.01 -6.24 -3.47
CA ASP A 414 5.40 -7.09 -4.59
C ASP A 414 5.25 -6.38 -5.94
N TYR A 415 4.52 -5.26 -5.98
CA TYR A 415 4.37 -4.44 -7.18
C TYR A 415 5.60 -3.56 -7.39
N SER A 416 5.89 -2.70 -6.42
CA SER A 416 6.97 -1.71 -6.51
C SER A 416 8.35 -2.27 -6.14
N LYS A 417 8.42 -3.51 -5.60
CA LYS A 417 9.64 -4.14 -5.07
C LYS A 417 10.28 -3.30 -3.96
N THR A 418 9.46 -2.84 -3.03
CA THR A 418 9.90 -1.98 -1.93
C THR A 418 9.62 -2.62 -0.58
N LEU A 419 10.50 -2.38 0.39
CA LEU A 419 10.22 -2.57 1.80
C LEU A 419 9.66 -1.27 2.36
N ASN A 420 8.43 -1.32 2.85
CA ASN A 420 7.68 -0.18 3.33
C ASN A 420 7.54 -0.23 4.85
N PHE A 421 7.46 0.94 5.45
CA PHE A 421 7.32 1.12 6.89
C PHE A 421 6.21 2.13 7.17
N VAL A 422 5.31 1.78 8.09
CA VAL A 422 4.22 2.63 8.53
C VAL A 422 4.31 2.77 10.04
N THR A 423 4.84 3.91 10.48
CA THR A 423 4.90 4.25 11.91
C THR A 423 3.57 4.80 12.39
N ARG A 424 3.20 4.51 13.63
CA ARG A 424 1.88 4.86 14.19
C ARG A 424 1.99 5.85 15.34
N ASP A 425 0.91 6.59 15.57
CA ASP A 425 0.80 7.55 16.66
C ASP A 425 0.43 6.87 18.01
N ASN A 426 0.24 7.68 19.06
CA ASN A 426 -0.14 7.18 20.38
C ASN A 426 -1.53 6.50 20.45
N ALA A 427 -2.41 6.82 19.50
CA ALA A 427 -3.71 6.16 19.34
C ALA A 427 -3.60 4.85 18.53
N GLY A 428 -2.43 4.59 17.94
CA GLY A 428 -2.16 3.45 17.08
C GLY A 428 -2.58 3.68 15.63
N ILE A 429 -2.87 4.91 15.22
CA ILE A 429 -3.25 5.28 13.85
C ILE A 429 -1.98 5.43 12.98
N PRO A 430 -1.96 4.90 11.73
CA PRO A 430 -0.89 5.12 10.77
C PRO A 430 -0.56 6.61 10.57
N GLN A 431 0.69 7.00 10.81
CA GLN A 431 1.07 8.41 10.83
C GLN A 431 2.06 8.78 9.71
N ASN A 432 3.15 8.02 9.59
CA ASN A 432 4.17 8.28 8.57
C ASN A 432 4.43 7.03 7.74
N PHE A 433 4.71 7.25 6.46
CA PHE A 433 5.10 6.24 5.50
C PHE A 433 6.55 6.44 5.07
N TYR A 434 7.30 5.35 5.00
CA TYR A 434 8.66 5.30 4.47
C TYR A 434 8.77 4.11 3.51
N SER A 435 9.69 4.21 2.54
CA SER A 435 9.92 3.16 1.57
C SER A 435 11.40 2.99 1.25
N TYR A 436 11.79 1.76 0.97
CA TYR A 436 13.16 1.38 0.60
C TYR A 436 13.11 0.41 -0.59
N ASN A 437 13.80 0.75 -1.69
CA ASN A 437 13.88 -0.12 -2.86
C ASN A 437 14.68 -1.38 -2.55
N LEU A 438 14.07 -2.55 -2.76
CA LEU A 438 14.72 -3.84 -2.61
C LEU A 438 15.33 -4.31 -3.92
N HIS A 439 16.35 -5.17 -3.85
CA HIS A 439 16.92 -5.81 -5.04
C HIS A 439 15.98 -6.87 -5.64
N SER A 440 15.13 -7.49 -4.83
CA SER A 440 14.20 -8.53 -5.23
C SER A 440 12.93 -8.49 -4.38
N ILE A 441 11.93 -9.26 -4.78
CA ILE A 441 10.75 -9.54 -3.95
C ILE A 441 11.10 -10.69 -3.00
N TYR A 442 10.77 -10.53 -1.72
CA TYR A 442 10.98 -11.55 -0.69
C TYR A 442 9.66 -11.98 -0.03
N SER A 443 9.58 -13.23 0.40
CA SER A 443 8.37 -13.79 1.02
C SER A 443 8.33 -13.67 2.55
N SER A 444 9.42 -13.21 3.18
CA SER A 444 9.57 -13.19 4.63
C SER A 444 10.40 -12.00 5.09
N ILE A 445 10.08 -11.48 6.28
CA ILE A 445 10.77 -10.38 6.95
C ILE A 445 11.03 -10.82 8.38
N ALA A 446 12.29 -10.84 8.81
CA ALA A 446 12.63 -10.90 10.23
C ALA A 446 13.10 -9.52 10.71
N VAL A 447 12.73 -9.14 11.93
CA VAL A 447 12.99 -7.80 12.47
C VAL A 447 13.87 -7.89 13.71
N ASP A 448 14.99 -7.18 13.70
CA ASP A 448 15.72 -6.82 14.90
C ASP A 448 15.22 -5.47 15.42
N ASP A 449 14.50 -5.56 16.53
CA ASP A 449 13.74 -4.46 17.13
C ASP A 449 14.35 -3.96 18.45
N ALA A 450 15.60 -4.35 18.75
CA ALA A 450 16.19 -4.12 20.07
C ALA A 450 16.48 -2.64 20.39
N HIS A 451 16.85 -1.83 19.40
CA HIS A 451 17.29 -0.45 19.60
C HIS A 451 16.20 0.54 19.22
N PRO A 452 15.93 1.58 20.03
CA PRO A 452 14.95 2.60 19.67
C PRO A 452 15.47 3.46 18.50
N ASN A 453 14.58 3.76 17.56
CA ASN A 453 14.77 4.50 16.31
C ASN A 453 15.70 3.85 15.27
N GLU A 454 16.52 2.88 15.65
CA GLU A 454 17.35 2.10 14.72
C GLU A 454 16.88 0.66 14.66
N LYS A 455 16.34 0.26 13.50
CA LYS A 455 15.79 -1.09 13.26
C LYS A 455 16.51 -1.77 12.12
N ILE A 456 16.64 -3.08 12.17
CA ILE A 456 17.25 -3.87 11.09
C ILE A 456 16.25 -4.93 10.62
N PHE A 457 16.01 -4.95 9.32
CA PHE A 457 15.07 -5.83 8.66
C PHE A 457 15.85 -6.81 7.77
N TYR A 458 15.54 -8.10 7.89
CA TYR A 458 16.14 -9.17 7.12
C TYR A 458 15.06 -9.75 6.20
N CYS A 459 15.11 -9.38 4.93
CA CYS A 459 14.18 -9.81 3.89
C CYS A 459 14.74 -11.05 3.19
N TYR A 460 13.99 -12.15 3.16
CA TYR A 460 14.43 -13.40 2.58
C TYR A 460 13.27 -14.25 2.06
N THR A 461 13.59 -15.27 1.27
CA THR A 461 12.63 -16.23 0.73
C THR A 461 13.10 -17.64 1.06
N HIS A 462 12.21 -18.47 1.59
CA HIS A 462 12.53 -19.88 1.86
C HIS A 462 12.98 -20.59 0.58
N GLY A 463 13.99 -21.45 0.69
CA GLY A 463 14.63 -22.15 -0.42
C GLY A 463 15.60 -21.29 -1.25
N GLN A 464 15.62 -19.96 -1.08
CA GLN A 464 16.60 -19.07 -1.70
C GLN A 464 17.80 -18.85 -0.77
N LYS A 465 18.94 -18.43 -1.33
CA LYS A 465 20.16 -18.16 -0.54
C LYS A 465 20.26 -16.72 -0.05
N LEU A 466 19.62 -15.79 -0.75
CA LEU A 466 19.78 -14.35 -0.56
C LEU A 466 19.00 -13.85 0.65
N ILE A 467 19.66 -13.07 1.50
CA ILE A 467 19.05 -12.30 2.59
C ILE A 467 19.45 -10.84 2.37
N GLU A 468 18.49 -9.98 2.07
CA GLU A 468 18.72 -8.54 1.99
C GLU A 468 18.46 -7.91 3.36
N VAL A 469 19.42 -7.12 3.82
CA VAL A 469 19.44 -6.51 5.15
C VAL A 469 19.25 -5.02 5.00
N VAL A 470 18.21 -4.47 5.58
CA VAL A 470 17.91 -3.04 5.54
C VAL A 470 18.00 -2.49 6.96
N LYS A 471 18.89 -1.54 7.22
CA LYS A 471 18.89 -0.75 8.45
C LYS A 471 18.13 0.54 8.22
N ALA A 472 17.17 0.81 9.08
CA ALA A 472 16.40 2.03 9.15
C ALA A 472 16.78 2.80 10.41
N ASP A 473 17.35 3.98 10.24
CA ASP A 473 17.52 5.01 11.27
C ASP A 473 16.41 6.05 11.07
N PHE A 474 15.29 5.83 11.74
CA PHE A 474 14.11 6.69 11.69
C PHE A 474 14.36 8.06 12.33
N LYS A 475 15.34 8.17 13.23
CA LYS A 475 15.67 9.44 13.89
C LYS A 475 16.32 10.41 12.91
N ASN A 476 17.21 9.90 12.05
CA ASN A 476 17.94 10.72 11.09
C ASN A 476 17.43 10.57 9.64
N ASN A 477 16.34 9.82 9.42
CA ASN A 477 15.82 9.48 8.10
C ASN A 477 16.88 8.87 7.17
N LYS A 478 17.68 7.95 7.71
CA LYS A 478 18.76 7.27 6.97
C LYS A 478 18.47 5.79 6.85
N PHE A 479 18.56 5.28 5.63
CA PHE A 479 18.35 3.88 5.33
C PHE A 479 19.57 3.33 4.59
N SER A 480 20.01 2.13 4.93
CA SER A 480 21.15 1.49 4.29
C SER A 480 20.90 0.00 4.07
N GLY A 481 21.21 -0.47 2.87
CA GLY A 481 21.11 -1.87 2.49
C GLY A 481 22.43 -2.61 2.60
N ASN A 482 22.34 -3.92 2.82
CA ASN A 482 23.42 -4.88 2.72
C ASN A 482 22.83 -6.24 2.31
N VAL A 483 23.69 -7.19 1.99
CA VAL A 483 23.29 -8.53 1.57
C VAL A 483 24.11 -9.57 2.30
N ILE A 484 23.43 -10.63 2.74
CA ILE A 484 24.03 -11.85 3.28
C ILE A 484 23.61 -13.02 2.39
N TYR A 485 24.51 -13.99 2.22
CA TYR A 485 24.22 -15.22 1.50
C TYR A 485 24.28 -16.41 2.45
N SER A 486 23.15 -17.11 2.57
CA SER A 486 23.09 -18.44 3.16
C SER A 486 23.89 -19.45 2.31
N PRO A 487 24.64 -20.40 2.90
CA PRO A 487 25.39 -21.40 2.13
C PRO A 487 24.48 -22.25 1.22
N GLY A 488 23.26 -22.52 1.68
CA GLY A 488 22.19 -23.20 0.93
C GLY A 488 20.85 -22.47 0.99
N GLY A 489 19.80 -23.10 0.44
CA GLY A 489 18.45 -22.52 0.45
C GLY A 489 17.92 -22.42 1.88
N ILE A 490 17.44 -21.24 2.28
CA ILE A 490 17.03 -20.96 3.67
C ILE A 490 15.82 -21.80 4.06
N GLU A 491 15.92 -22.52 5.17
CA GLU A 491 14.84 -23.32 5.76
C GLU A 491 14.16 -22.57 6.91
N ASP A 492 14.95 -22.00 7.82
CA ASP A 492 14.48 -21.17 8.93
C ASP A 492 15.53 -20.09 9.26
N LEU A 493 15.06 -18.95 9.78
CA LEU A 493 15.90 -17.82 10.16
C LEU A 493 15.39 -17.22 11.48
N LYS A 494 16.27 -17.12 12.47
CA LYS A 494 15.95 -16.50 13.77
C LYS A 494 17.03 -15.55 14.22
N LEU A 495 16.60 -14.49 14.91
CA LEU A 495 17.46 -13.41 15.38
C LEU A 495 17.65 -13.51 16.89
N LYS A 496 18.90 -13.33 17.34
CA LYS A 496 19.22 -13.09 18.75
C LYS A 496 19.96 -11.76 18.85
N THR A 497 19.39 -10.82 19.59
CA THR A 497 20.00 -9.53 19.85
C THR A 497 20.33 -9.41 21.34
N GLU A 498 21.52 -8.91 21.67
CA GLU A 498 21.90 -8.61 23.05
C GLU A 498 21.54 -7.15 23.38
N GLN A 499 20.70 -6.93 24.40
CA GLN A 499 20.34 -5.58 24.82
C GLN A 499 21.59 -4.77 25.18
N GLY A 500 21.69 -3.56 24.63
CA GLY A 500 22.80 -2.62 24.89
C GLY A 500 24.04 -2.83 24.02
N LYS A 501 24.05 -3.86 23.15
CA LYS A 501 25.09 -4.02 22.12
C LYS A 501 24.44 -3.88 20.74
N ASN A 502 25.03 -3.07 19.87
CA ASN A 502 24.60 -2.92 18.48
C ASN A 502 25.03 -4.15 17.62
N GLU A 503 24.78 -5.35 18.14
CA GLU A 503 25.22 -6.63 17.61
C GLU A 503 24.01 -7.58 17.54
N ALA A 504 23.63 -7.95 16.32
CA ALA A 504 22.61 -8.95 16.06
C ALA A 504 23.28 -10.25 15.60
N ILE A 505 22.81 -11.38 16.11
CA ILE A 505 23.22 -12.69 15.62
C ILE A 505 22.07 -13.27 14.80
N VAL A 506 22.32 -13.46 13.51
CA VAL A 506 21.38 -14.11 12.59
C VAL A 506 21.71 -15.59 12.54
N TYR A 507 20.80 -16.44 13.00
CA TYR A 507 20.92 -17.89 12.87
C TYR A 507 20.08 -18.34 11.68
N VAL A 508 20.67 -19.16 10.81
CA VAL A 508 20.04 -19.67 9.60
C VAL A 508 20.21 -21.19 9.57
N THR A 509 19.13 -21.91 9.35
CA THR A 509 19.20 -23.30 8.88
C THR A 509 18.96 -23.30 7.39
N TYR A 510 19.64 -24.19 6.67
CA TYR A 510 19.58 -24.20 5.21
C TYR A 510 19.66 -25.61 4.64
N ARG A 511 19.08 -25.81 3.46
CA ARG A 511 19.13 -27.07 2.72
C ARG A 511 20.13 -26.98 1.56
N SER A 512 20.86 -28.06 1.35
CA SER A 512 21.76 -28.27 0.22
C SER A 512 21.62 -29.70 -0.27
N GLY A 513 20.77 -29.91 -1.29
CA GLY A 513 20.40 -31.25 -1.75
C GLY A 513 19.56 -31.98 -0.70
N SER A 514 19.96 -33.22 -0.35
CA SER A 514 19.33 -34.02 0.71
C SER A 514 19.89 -33.75 2.10
N SER A 515 20.88 -32.85 2.24
CA SER A 515 21.47 -32.48 3.52
C SER A 515 20.98 -31.11 3.96
N ALA A 516 21.08 -30.85 5.26
CA ALA A 516 20.85 -29.53 5.82
C ALA A 516 22.01 -29.12 6.75
N GLY A 517 22.30 -27.82 6.73
CA GLY A 517 23.32 -27.20 7.55
C GLY A 517 22.72 -26.11 8.43
N ALA A 518 23.56 -25.58 9.31
CA ALA A 518 23.26 -24.40 10.11
C ALA A 518 24.40 -23.40 10.01
N ALA A 519 24.08 -22.11 10.00
CA ALA A 519 25.05 -21.04 10.03
C ALA A 519 24.61 -19.98 11.04
N TYR A 520 25.56 -19.26 11.62
CA TYR A 520 25.26 -18.01 12.29
C TYR A 520 26.17 -16.87 11.83
N TYR A 521 25.56 -15.69 11.70
CA TYR A 521 26.21 -14.47 11.26
C TYR A 521 26.23 -13.51 12.45
N LEU A 522 27.42 -13.14 12.90
CA LEU A 522 27.59 -12.06 13.86
C LEU A 522 27.61 -10.74 13.09
N PHE A 523 26.52 -9.98 13.14
CA PHE A 523 26.38 -8.72 12.43
C PHE A 523 26.72 -7.55 13.35
N LYS A 524 27.73 -6.76 12.96
CA LYS A 524 28.18 -5.57 13.68
C LYS A 524 28.62 -4.51 12.68
N ASP A 525 28.13 -3.28 12.84
CA ASP A 525 28.50 -2.14 11.99
C ASP A 525 28.38 -2.43 10.48
N PHE A 526 27.32 -3.13 10.07
CA PHE A 526 27.11 -3.53 8.67
C PHE A 526 28.18 -4.48 8.10
N ARG A 527 28.91 -5.17 8.95
CA ARG A 527 29.83 -6.25 8.60
C ARG A 527 29.40 -7.52 9.31
N TYR A 528 29.74 -8.67 8.73
CA TYR A 528 29.45 -9.94 9.37
C TYR A 528 30.63 -10.91 9.36
N ILE A 529 30.65 -11.75 10.38
CA ILE A 529 31.48 -12.95 10.44
C ILE A 529 30.53 -14.14 10.47
N VAL A 530 30.76 -15.12 9.59
CA VAL A 530 29.97 -16.34 9.51
C VAL A 530 30.71 -17.51 10.17
N SER A 531 29.97 -18.32 10.92
CA SER A 531 30.38 -19.68 11.25
C SER A 531 29.38 -20.63 10.63
N ASP A 532 29.89 -21.56 9.82
CA ASP A 532 29.09 -22.49 9.03
C ASP A 532 29.27 -23.93 9.49
N TYR A 533 28.18 -24.70 9.46
CA TYR A 533 28.11 -26.10 9.88
C TYR A 533 27.34 -26.90 8.80
N PRO A 534 28.00 -27.26 7.68
CA PRO A 534 27.34 -27.86 6.52
C PRO A 534 26.82 -29.28 6.76
N ASP A 535 27.46 -30.03 7.65
CA ASP A 535 27.12 -31.42 7.93
C ASP A 535 26.18 -31.55 9.12
N ALA A 536 25.22 -30.63 9.31
CA ALA A 536 24.33 -30.69 10.47
C ALA A 536 23.38 -31.89 10.40
N ALA A 537 22.81 -32.17 9.22
CA ALA A 537 21.89 -33.26 8.97
C ALA A 537 22.06 -33.84 7.55
N GLU A 538 21.95 -35.17 7.43
CA GLU A 538 21.84 -35.90 6.16
C GLU A 538 20.44 -36.50 6.01
N ASN A 539 19.98 -36.81 4.80
CA ASN A 539 18.62 -37.33 4.55
C ASN A 539 17.53 -36.47 5.24
N TYR A 540 17.70 -35.16 5.16
CA TYR A 540 16.87 -34.16 5.83
C TYR A 540 15.51 -34.03 5.15
N GLU A 541 14.44 -34.20 5.92
CA GLU A 541 13.07 -34.00 5.47
C GLU A 541 12.60 -32.57 5.78
N THR A 542 12.61 -32.22 7.07
CA THR A 542 12.17 -30.92 7.58
C THR A 542 12.79 -30.64 8.95
N GLY A 543 12.72 -29.40 9.42
CA GLY A 543 13.31 -28.98 10.67
C GLY A 543 12.86 -27.59 11.08
N SER A 544 13.23 -27.22 12.30
CA SER A 544 12.94 -25.93 12.88
C SER A 544 14.08 -25.48 13.78
N LEU A 545 14.31 -24.18 13.83
CA LEU A 545 15.33 -23.57 14.67
C LEU A 545 14.69 -23.08 15.97
N THR A 546 15.33 -23.27 17.11
CA THR A 546 14.99 -22.57 18.36
C THR A 546 16.24 -21.88 18.91
N LEU A 547 16.04 -20.78 19.63
CA LEU A 547 17.13 -20.03 20.27
C LEU A 547 17.23 -20.30 21.78
N MET A 548 16.26 -21.01 22.34
CA MET A 548 16.14 -21.27 23.77
C MET A 548 16.26 -22.77 24.06
N PRO A 549 16.99 -23.18 25.13
CA PRO A 549 17.89 -22.35 25.95
C PRO A 549 19.20 -21.99 25.21
N LYS A 550 19.52 -22.73 24.15
CA LYS A 550 20.63 -22.47 23.23
C LYS A 550 20.15 -22.58 21.78
N PRO A 551 20.79 -21.87 20.84
CA PRO A 551 20.53 -22.03 19.41
C PRO A 551 20.65 -23.49 18.98
N THR A 552 19.54 -24.08 18.54
CA THR A 552 19.43 -25.51 18.27
C THR A 552 18.53 -25.75 17.07
N MET A 553 19.01 -26.50 16.09
CA MET A 553 18.22 -26.99 14.97
C MET A 553 17.66 -28.37 15.33
N TYR A 554 16.35 -28.49 15.38
CA TYR A 554 15.64 -29.77 15.47
C TYR A 554 15.28 -30.20 14.06
N TYR A 555 15.58 -31.44 13.70
CA TYR A 555 15.38 -31.91 12.34
C TYR A 555 14.96 -33.37 12.26
N TRP A 556 14.15 -33.64 11.25
CA TRP A 556 13.64 -34.97 10.93
C TRP A 556 14.38 -35.55 9.74
N GLN A 557 14.64 -36.84 9.82
CA GLN A 557 15.26 -37.64 8.77
C GLN A 557 14.35 -38.82 8.46
N PHE A 558 14.35 -39.26 7.19
CA PHE A 558 13.70 -40.50 6.78
C PHE A 558 14.69 -41.38 6.02
N ASP A 559 14.89 -42.60 6.50
CA ASP A 559 15.82 -43.56 5.89
C ASP A 559 15.14 -44.57 4.95
N GLY A 560 13.85 -44.36 4.67
CA GLY A 560 13.01 -45.30 3.91
C GLY A 560 12.14 -46.20 4.78
N LYS A 561 12.43 -46.31 6.08
CA LYS A 561 11.69 -47.16 7.03
C LYS A 561 11.34 -46.43 8.34
N ASP A 562 12.21 -45.55 8.80
CA ASP A 562 12.10 -44.90 10.09
C ASP A 562 12.22 -43.39 9.94
N TYR A 563 11.31 -42.66 10.59
CA TYR A 563 11.47 -41.23 10.85
C TYR A 563 12.26 -41.04 12.14
N SER A 564 13.32 -40.25 12.09
CA SER A 564 14.14 -39.95 13.27
C SER A 564 14.19 -38.44 13.50
N LEU A 565 13.87 -38.00 14.72
CA LEU A 565 14.08 -36.64 15.19
C LEU A 565 15.42 -36.56 15.91
N SER A 566 16.25 -35.63 15.48
CA SER A 566 17.52 -35.30 16.11
C SER A 566 17.61 -33.80 16.39
N LYS A 567 18.50 -33.40 17.30
CA LYS A 567 18.87 -31.98 17.47
C LYS A 567 20.36 -31.76 17.20
N PHE A 568 20.65 -30.58 16.67
CA PHE A 568 21.97 -30.06 16.41
C PHE A 568 22.14 -28.72 17.16
N ILE A 569 22.98 -28.68 18.18
CA ILE A 569 23.24 -27.46 18.97
C ILE A 569 24.30 -26.62 18.27
N ILE A 570 23.97 -25.36 17.97
CA ILE A 570 24.81 -24.40 17.24
C ILE A 570 25.63 -23.60 18.28
N GLY A 571 26.96 -23.71 18.26
CA GLY A 571 27.82 -22.97 19.20
C GLY A 571 29.32 -23.18 19.04
N LYS A 572 30.10 -22.23 19.60
CA LYS A 572 31.57 -22.12 19.44
C LYS A 572 32.40 -23.31 19.97
N ALA A 573 31.84 -24.15 20.84
CA ALA A 573 32.57 -25.24 21.51
C ALA A 573 32.51 -26.59 20.77
N GLY A 574 32.00 -26.61 19.54
CA GLY A 574 31.77 -27.82 18.75
C GLY A 574 30.30 -28.19 18.70
N ALA A 575 29.87 -28.74 17.57
CA ALA A 575 28.51 -29.18 17.34
C ALA A 575 28.19 -30.45 18.13
N GLN A 576 27.04 -30.48 18.79
CA GLN A 576 26.52 -31.68 19.45
C GLN A 576 25.29 -32.17 18.69
N LYS A 577 25.34 -33.43 18.24
CA LYS A 577 24.22 -34.16 17.65
C LYS A 577 23.67 -35.14 18.66
N GLU A 578 22.36 -35.15 18.82
CA GLU A 578 21.68 -36.08 19.72
C GLU A 578 20.41 -36.58 19.04
N SER A 579 20.22 -37.90 19.04
CA SER A 579 18.97 -38.53 18.61
C SER A 579 17.95 -38.44 19.73
N ILE A 580 16.74 -37.99 19.42
CA ILE A 580 15.70 -37.69 20.40
C ILE A 580 14.59 -38.73 20.33
N PHE A 581 14.14 -39.03 19.13
CA PHE A 581 12.95 -39.86 18.93
C PHE A 581 13.01 -40.59 17.59
N LYS A 582 12.45 -41.80 17.57
CA LYS A 582 12.37 -42.64 16.38
C LYS A 582 10.96 -43.19 16.22
N LEU A 583 10.45 -43.12 15.00
CA LEU A 583 9.13 -43.60 14.59
C LEU A 583 9.26 -44.51 13.37
N SER A 584 9.01 -45.80 13.57
CA SER A 584 8.96 -46.75 12.46
C SER A 584 7.67 -46.62 11.65
N SER A 585 7.81 -46.54 10.33
CA SER A 585 6.69 -46.43 9.40
C SER A 585 7.02 -47.08 8.06
N ASN A 586 6.12 -47.94 7.58
CA ASN A 586 6.20 -48.49 6.22
C ASN A 586 5.59 -47.53 5.18
N GLU A 587 5.02 -46.41 5.62
CA GLU A 587 4.40 -45.37 4.77
C GLU A 587 5.23 -44.08 4.78
N LYS A 588 5.28 -43.41 3.63
CA LYS A 588 5.81 -42.04 3.53
C LYS A 588 4.73 -41.03 3.88
N TYR A 589 5.08 -40.04 4.70
CA TYR A 589 4.21 -38.94 5.12
C TYR A 589 4.79 -37.61 4.64
N SER A 590 3.91 -36.67 4.30
CA SER A 590 4.26 -35.24 4.36
C SER A 590 4.45 -34.87 5.82
N LEU A 591 5.55 -34.17 6.12
CA LEU A 591 5.97 -33.85 7.47
C LEU A 591 6.26 -32.36 7.60
N ASN A 592 5.56 -31.73 8.55
CA ASN A 592 5.86 -30.38 8.99
C ASN A 592 6.17 -30.40 10.48
N SER A 593 7.26 -29.74 10.89
CA SER A 593 7.67 -29.73 12.29
C SER A 593 8.02 -28.33 12.76
N PHE A 594 7.72 -28.07 14.04
CA PHE A 594 7.92 -26.80 14.68
C PHE A 594 8.42 -27.03 16.11
N SER A 595 9.41 -26.24 16.54
CA SER A 595 9.96 -26.32 17.89
C SER A 595 9.85 -25.00 18.63
N ALA A 596 9.21 -25.02 19.80
CA ALA A 596 9.06 -23.87 20.68
C ALA A 596 8.56 -24.27 22.06
N ASP A 597 8.61 -23.33 23.01
CA ASP A 597 7.89 -23.47 24.28
C ASP A 597 6.38 -23.27 24.05
N LEU A 598 5.67 -24.37 23.86
CA LEU A 598 4.22 -24.40 23.59
C LEU A 598 3.39 -24.60 24.86
N THR A 599 4.01 -25.01 25.96
CA THR A 599 3.33 -25.37 27.22
C THR A 599 3.58 -24.34 28.34
N GLY A 600 4.53 -23.43 28.15
CA GLY A 600 4.96 -22.43 29.13
C GLY A 600 5.87 -22.98 30.22
N ASN A 601 6.18 -24.28 30.18
CA ASN A 601 6.92 -25.00 31.20
C ASN A 601 8.16 -25.69 30.64
N GLU A 602 8.30 -25.78 29.31
CA GLU A 602 9.35 -26.58 28.68
C GLU A 602 9.81 -25.97 27.36
N THR A 603 11.11 -25.65 27.29
CA THR A 603 11.70 -24.91 26.16
C THR A 603 12.11 -25.77 24.96
N ASN A 604 12.01 -27.10 25.08
CA ASN A 604 12.52 -28.07 24.11
C ASN A 604 11.40 -28.92 23.47
N ILE A 605 10.19 -28.38 23.36
CA ILE A 605 9.08 -29.11 22.74
C ILE A 605 9.16 -28.98 21.22
N THR A 606 9.22 -30.13 20.54
CA THR A 606 9.06 -30.25 19.10
C THR A 606 7.71 -30.89 18.79
N THR A 607 6.90 -30.21 18.00
CA THR A 607 5.66 -30.74 17.44
C THR A 607 5.88 -31.10 15.99
N ALA A 608 5.42 -32.27 15.57
CA ALA A 608 5.55 -32.75 14.20
C ALA A 608 4.23 -33.33 13.71
N PHE A 609 3.76 -32.85 12.57
CA PHE A 609 2.51 -33.25 11.93
C PHE A 609 2.83 -34.15 10.74
N PHE A 610 2.32 -35.37 10.78
CA PHE A 610 2.45 -36.38 9.74
C PHE A 610 1.13 -36.49 9.00
N HIS A 611 1.18 -36.43 7.66
CA HIS A 611 -0.01 -36.51 6.83
C HIS A 611 0.26 -37.28 5.53
N ASN A 612 -0.64 -38.20 5.19
CA ASN A 612 -0.77 -38.78 3.85
C ASN A 612 -2.27 -38.97 3.53
N ASP A 613 -2.57 -39.52 2.35
CA ASP A 613 -3.95 -39.75 1.89
C ASP A 613 -4.75 -40.67 2.82
N ILE A 614 -4.05 -41.56 3.54
CA ILE A 614 -4.66 -42.62 4.35
C ILE A 614 -4.81 -42.19 5.81
N ASN A 615 -3.90 -41.40 6.36
CA ASN A 615 -3.79 -41.09 7.78
C ASN A 615 -3.12 -39.72 8.07
N SER A 616 -3.51 -39.13 9.20
CA SER A 616 -2.86 -37.95 9.77
C SER A 616 -2.65 -38.18 11.26
N PHE A 617 -1.54 -37.75 11.82
CA PHE A 617 -1.31 -37.74 13.27
C PHE A 617 -0.25 -36.70 13.62
N ALA A 618 -0.13 -36.35 14.89
CA ALA A 618 0.93 -35.47 15.36
C ALA A 618 1.70 -36.11 16.51
N HIS A 619 2.97 -35.78 16.62
CA HIS A 619 3.79 -36.08 17.78
C HIS A 619 4.21 -34.78 18.47
N ILE A 620 4.04 -34.72 19.79
CA ILE A 620 4.62 -33.70 20.66
C ILE A 620 5.73 -34.36 21.45
N ILE A 621 6.94 -33.86 21.29
CA ILE A 621 8.15 -34.50 21.81
C ILE A 621 8.83 -33.49 22.72
N GLY A 622 8.89 -33.83 24.01
CA GLY A 622 9.57 -33.04 25.04
C GLY A 622 10.46 -33.92 25.92
N SER A 623 10.95 -33.38 27.02
CA SER A 623 11.86 -34.02 27.98
C SER A 623 11.27 -35.26 28.63
N ASN A 624 9.94 -35.31 28.74
CA ASN A 624 9.20 -36.43 29.33
C ASN A 624 8.77 -37.47 28.28
N GLY A 625 9.34 -37.42 27.07
CA GLY A 625 9.10 -38.36 25.98
C GLY A 625 8.11 -37.86 24.93
N ALA A 626 7.83 -38.72 23.94
CA ALA A 626 6.95 -38.42 22.82
C ALA A 626 5.49 -38.81 23.10
N LYS A 627 4.57 -37.90 22.82
CA LYS A 627 3.11 -38.09 22.95
C LYS A 627 2.48 -38.01 21.56
N LYS A 628 1.68 -39.02 21.21
CA LYS A 628 0.99 -39.11 19.91
C LYS A 628 -0.45 -38.57 20.02
N ILE A 629 -0.84 -37.75 19.06
CA ILE A 629 -2.21 -37.27 18.86
C ILE A 629 -2.79 -37.95 17.62
N ASN A 630 -3.93 -38.64 17.78
CA ASN A 630 -4.55 -39.43 16.72
C ASN A 630 -5.34 -38.58 15.70
N GLY A 631 -5.46 -39.11 14.48
CA GLY A 631 -5.92 -38.39 13.29
C GLY A 631 -7.37 -37.95 13.24
N SER A 632 -8.30 -38.56 13.99
CA SER A 632 -9.71 -38.15 13.98
C SER A 632 -9.89 -36.68 14.39
N ASN A 633 -8.99 -36.17 15.25
CA ASN A 633 -8.99 -34.78 15.72
C ASN A 633 -8.25 -33.84 14.76
N LEU A 634 -7.33 -34.36 13.94
CA LEU A 634 -6.53 -33.59 12.98
C LEU A 634 -7.21 -33.48 11.60
N ARG A 635 -7.83 -34.57 11.12
CA ARG A 635 -8.45 -34.66 9.78
C ARG A 635 -9.63 -33.70 9.56
N LYS A 636 -10.31 -33.25 10.61
CA LYS A 636 -11.46 -32.35 10.48
C LYS A 636 -11.09 -30.87 10.33
N ILE A 637 -9.84 -30.46 10.60
CA ILE A 637 -9.55 -29.04 10.83
C ILE A 637 -8.26 -28.54 10.15
N ILE A 638 -7.25 -29.37 9.83
CA ILE A 638 -5.96 -28.79 9.40
C ILE A 638 -5.20 -29.68 8.40
N LYS A 639 -5.22 -29.29 7.12
CA LYS A 639 -4.20 -29.72 6.14
C LYS A 639 -3.07 -28.71 6.14
N ILE A 640 -1.91 -29.11 6.65
CA ILE A 640 -0.71 -28.28 6.72
C ILE A 640 0.18 -28.63 5.55
N ASN A 641 0.21 -27.75 4.57
CA ASN A 641 0.98 -27.90 3.34
C ASN A 641 2.18 -26.94 3.29
N SER A 642 2.19 -25.89 4.12
CA SER A 642 3.24 -24.88 4.13
C SER A 642 3.61 -24.41 5.55
N PRO A 643 4.90 -24.13 5.83
CA PRO A 643 5.33 -23.46 7.05
C PRO A 643 4.65 -22.10 7.29
N THR A 644 4.24 -21.40 6.23
CA THR A 644 3.57 -20.08 6.32
C THR A 644 2.18 -20.15 6.97
N GLN A 645 1.60 -21.35 7.10
CA GLN A 645 0.35 -21.54 7.83
C GLN A 645 0.56 -21.41 9.35
N PHE A 646 1.78 -21.60 9.86
CA PHE A 646 2.07 -21.50 11.29
C PHE A 646 2.41 -20.08 11.73
N TYR A 647 1.91 -19.70 12.90
CA TYR A 647 2.35 -18.53 13.62
C TYR A 647 2.46 -18.83 15.12
N LEU A 648 3.63 -18.60 15.69
CA LEU A 648 3.84 -18.67 17.14
C LEU A 648 3.84 -17.26 17.71
N GLY A 649 2.85 -16.96 18.54
CA GLY A 649 2.79 -15.68 19.22
C GLY A 649 1.74 -15.65 20.31
N GLU A 650 1.74 -14.57 21.07
CA GLU A 650 0.69 -14.30 22.03
C GLU A 650 -0.60 -13.93 21.30
N THR A 651 -1.74 -14.40 21.80
CA THR A 651 -3.06 -14.02 21.29
C THR A 651 -3.84 -13.17 22.29
N ARG A 652 -3.24 -12.85 23.45
CA ARG A 652 -3.81 -12.03 24.53
C ARG A 652 -2.68 -11.46 25.40
N LEU A 653 -2.96 -10.32 26.06
CA LEU A 653 -1.97 -9.61 26.87
C LEU A 653 -1.47 -10.48 28.02
N GLY A 654 -0.15 -10.60 28.16
CA GLY A 654 0.49 -11.42 29.21
C GLY A 654 0.22 -12.93 29.06
N GLY A 655 -0.32 -13.38 27.93
CA GLY A 655 -0.54 -14.79 27.64
C GLY A 655 0.75 -15.51 27.25
N ILE A 656 0.81 -16.82 27.49
CA ILE A 656 1.86 -17.68 26.93
C ILE A 656 1.73 -17.68 25.39
N LYS A 657 2.84 -17.76 24.66
CA LYS A 657 2.82 -17.93 23.20
C LYS A 657 2.07 -19.21 22.83
N LYS A 658 1.24 -19.12 21.79
CA LYS A 658 0.42 -20.22 21.29
C LYS A 658 0.72 -20.48 19.82
N LEU A 659 0.59 -21.74 19.42
CA LEU A 659 0.65 -22.11 18.02
C LEU A 659 -0.68 -21.78 17.37
N ASN A 660 -0.63 -20.98 16.31
CA ASN A 660 -1.78 -20.62 15.49
C ASN A 660 -1.57 -21.20 14.10
N ILE A 661 -2.65 -21.71 13.51
CA ILE A 661 -2.61 -22.35 12.21
C ILE A 661 -3.71 -21.77 11.34
N TYR A 662 -3.31 -21.29 10.16
CA TYR A 662 -4.23 -20.87 9.12
C TYR A 662 -4.63 -22.09 8.28
N ASP A 663 -5.92 -22.38 8.23
CA ASP A 663 -6.47 -23.37 7.32
C ASP A 663 -6.90 -22.68 6.02
N GLU A 664 -6.24 -23.03 4.92
CA GLU A 664 -6.52 -22.46 3.60
C GLU A 664 -7.86 -22.93 3.03
N GLU A 665 -8.35 -24.12 3.42
CA GLU A 665 -9.63 -24.66 2.93
C GLU A 665 -10.82 -23.93 3.54
N THR A 666 -10.80 -23.71 4.85
CA THR A 666 -11.85 -22.98 5.57
C THR A 666 -11.58 -21.48 5.68
N THR A 667 -10.43 -21.00 5.23
CA THR A 667 -9.95 -19.61 5.36
C THR A 667 -9.93 -19.08 6.80
N THR A 668 -9.85 -19.98 7.78
CA THR A 668 -9.98 -19.65 9.21
C THR A 668 -8.66 -19.81 9.93
N LEU A 669 -8.37 -18.86 10.83
CA LEU A 669 -7.21 -18.95 11.72
C LEU A 669 -7.62 -19.61 13.04
N TYR A 670 -6.93 -20.69 13.42
CA TYR A 670 -7.17 -21.42 14.66
C TYR A 670 -6.00 -21.29 15.63
N ARG A 671 -6.30 -21.05 16.90
CA ARG A 671 -5.35 -21.25 18.00
C ARG A 671 -5.43 -22.70 18.47
N LEU A 672 -4.27 -23.32 18.67
CA LEU A 672 -4.16 -24.65 19.25
C LEU A 672 -3.77 -24.55 20.73
N ASP A 673 -4.59 -25.14 21.58
CA ASP A 673 -4.34 -25.28 23.01
C ASP A 673 -4.14 -26.76 23.34
N PHE A 674 -2.90 -27.15 23.64
CA PHE A 674 -2.58 -28.51 24.04
C PHE A 674 -3.10 -28.80 25.44
N ILE A 675 -3.80 -29.93 25.59
CA ILE A 675 -4.40 -30.40 26.83
C ILE A 675 -3.92 -31.83 27.13
N GLU A 676 -4.26 -32.36 28.31
CA GLU A 676 -3.86 -33.71 28.73
C GLU A 676 -2.34 -33.93 28.58
N GLU A 677 -1.58 -32.92 29.01
CA GLU A 677 -0.13 -32.87 28.86
C GLU A 677 0.38 -33.03 27.41
N GLY A 678 -0.40 -32.64 26.40
CA GLY A 678 -0.02 -32.74 24.98
C GLY A 678 -0.44 -34.05 24.31
N ARG A 679 -1.28 -34.88 24.95
CA ARG A 679 -1.91 -36.04 24.29
C ARG A 679 -3.10 -35.65 23.41
N ASN A 680 -3.63 -34.45 23.60
CA ASN A 680 -4.73 -33.91 22.82
C ASN A 680 -4.63 -32.39 22.71
N PHE A 681 -5.45 -31.78 21.86
CA PHE A 681 -5.55 -30.32 21.76
C PHE A 681 -6.99 -29.90 21.51
N ILE A 682 -7.31 -28.67 21.90
CA ILE A 682 -8.54 -27.98 21.51
C ILE A 682 -8.19 -26.87 20.54
N THR A 683 -9.10 -26.58 19.61
CA THR A 683 -8.98 -25.44 18.68
C THR A 683 -9.93 -24.34 19.08
N THR A 684 -9.45 -23.09 19.01
CA THR A 684 -10.28 -21.90 19.13
C THR A 684 -10.18 -21.12 17.83
N SER A 685 -11.30 -20.86 17.16
CA SER A 685 -11.30 -19.97 15.99
C SER A 685 -10.97 -18.55 16.44
N LEU A 686 -9.95 -17.96 15.83
CA LEU A 686 -9.58 -16.55 16.04
C LEU A 686 -10.29 -15.63 15.05
N GLY A 687 -10.84 -16.19 13.98
CA GLY A 687 -11.61 -15.51 12.95
C GLY A 687 -11.21 -15.89 11.53
N GLU A 688 -12.10 -15.60 10.58
CA GLU A 688 -11.83 -15.76 9.14
C GLU A 688 -10.83 -14.71 8.65
N ALA A 689 -9.93 -15.14 7.76
CA ALA A 689 -8.94 -14.34 7.07
C ALA A 689 -8.92 -14.71 5.56
N ASN A 690 -9.89 -14.17 4.83
CA ASN A 690 -10.05 -14.42 3.40
C ASN A 690 -8.89 -13.80 2.61
N GLY A 691 -8.22 -14.61 1.78
CA GLY A 691 -7.14 -14.11 0.93
C GLY A 691 -5.82 -13.86 1.68
N LEU A 692 -5.62 -14.45 2.86
CA LEU A 692 -4.39 -14.31 3.63
C LEU A 692 -3.17 -14.80 2.82
N LYS A 693 -2.12 -13.97 2.78
CA LYS A 693 -0.82 -14.32 2.18
C LYS A 693 0.30 -14.40 3.22
N SER A 694 0.42 -13.38 4.06
CA SER A 694 1.37 -13.29 5.18
C SER A 694 0.65 -12.65 6.35
N TYR A 695 0.94 -13.07 7.57
CA TYR A 695 0.22 -12.57 8.75
C TYR A 695 1.06 -12.60 10.02
N PHE A 696 0.60 -11.82 11.00
CA PHE A 696 0.99 -11.95 12.38
C PHE A 696 -0.21 -11.65 13.29
N ILE A 697 -0.08 -12.00 14.57
CA ILE A 697 -1.04 -11.62 15.61
C ILE A 697 -0.34 -10.72 16.62
N LYS A 698 -0.83 -9.50 16.76
CA LYS A 698 -0.28 -8.52 17.70
C LYS A 698 -1.32 -7.51 18.14
N ASN A 699 -1.10 -6.87 19.28
CA ASN A 699 -1.94 -5.78 19.75
C ASN A 699 -1.75 -4.53 18.88
N MET A 700 -2.77 -4.18 18.09
CA MET A 700 -2.76 -2.97 17.26
C MET A 700 -3.37 -1.78 17.98
N ASN A 701 -3.88 -1.97 19.19
CA ASN A 701 -4.22 -0.91 20.13
C ASN A 701 -3.82 -1.35 21.56
N SER A 702 -4.08 -0.51 22.56
CA SER A 702 -3.66 -0.76 23.95
C SER A 702 -4.40 -1.91 24.65
N ARG A 703 -5.46 -2.47 24.06
CA ARG A 703 -6.36 -3.41 24.75
C ARG A 703 -6.50 -4.76 24.06
N ASN A 704 -6.51 -4.77 22.73
CA ASN A 704 -6.95 -5.92 21.93
C ASN A 704 -5.83 -6.41 21.02
N TYR A 705 -5.79 -7.73 20.80
CA TYR A 705 -4.95 -8.36 19.78
C TYR A 705 -5.72 -8.43 18.47
N HIS A 706 -4.98 -8.35 17.38
CA HIS A 706 -5.50 -8.35 16.02
C HIS A 706 -4.75 -9.35 15.18
N ILE A 707 -5.47 -10.01 14.29
CA ILE A 707 -4.91 -10.67 13.12
C ILE A 707 -4.63 -9.55 12.11
N VAL A 708 -3.36 -9.36 11.80
CA VAL A 708 -2.93 -8.43 10.75
C VAL A 708 -2.39 -9.27 9.61
N TYR A 709 -2.89 -9.07 8.40
CA TYR A 709 -2.48 -9.86 7.24
C TYR A 709 -2.51 -9.11 5.93
N SER A 710 -1.62 -9.47 5.01
CA SER A 710 -1.72 -9.05 3.62
C SER A 710 -2.84 -9.83 2.92
N ASN A 711 -3.76 -9.09 2.30
CA ASN A 711 -4.96 -9.61 1.68
C ASN A 711 -4.83 -9.59 0.16
N LYS A 712 -4.64 -10.77 -0.45
CA LYS A 712 -4.47 -10.92 -1.91
C LYS A 712 -5.75 -10.69 -2.72
N VAL A 713 -6.93 -10.71 -2.08
CA VAL A 713 -8.22 -10.50 -2.74
C VAL A 713 -8.53 -9.01 -2.82
N LYS A 714 -8.23 -8.27 -1.76
CA LYS A 714 -8.47 -6.83 -1.67
C LYS A 714 -7.26 -5.97 -2.04
N ASN A 715 -6.08 -6.56 -2.19
CA ASN A 715 -4.81 -5.86 -2.36
C ASN A 715 -4.55 -4.83 -1.25
N SER A 716 -4.83 -5.22 -0.01
CA SER A 716 -4.75 -4.37 1.18
C SER A 716 -4.04 -5.10 2.33
N ILE A 717 -3.76 -4.39 3.41
CA ILE A 717 -3.42 -4.98 4.71
C ILE A 717 -4.69 -4.96 5.57
N THR A 718 -5.21 -6.13 5.94
CA THR A 718 -6.39 -6.25 6.79
C THR A 718 -5.96 -6.34 8.25
N VAL A 719 -6.58 -5.53 9.12
CA VAL A 719 -6.44 -5.55 10.59
C VAL A 719 -7.77 -5.97 11.18
N LYS A 720 -7.85 -7.17 11.74
CA LYS A 720 -9.08 -7.72 12.32
C LYS A 720 -8.87 -8.09 13.77
N GLN A 721 -9.69 -7.56 14.68
CA GLN A 721 -9.62 -7.93 16.08
C GLN A 721 -9.84 -9.44 16.26
N VAL A 722 -9.00 -10.07 17.09
CA VAL A 722 -9.18 -11.47 17.49
C VAL A 722 -10.46 -11.60 18.32
N GLY A 723 -11.32 -12.56 17.97
CA GLY A 723 -12.54 -12.86 18.72
C GLY A 723 -12.25 -13.14 20.21
N LYS A 724 -13.16 -12.74 21.10
CA LYS A 724 -13.05 -13.06 22.54
C LYS A 724 -13.16 -14.55 22.80
#